data_AF-M0GXR3-F1
#
_entry.id   AF-M0GXR3-F1
#
_cell.length_a   1.000
_cell.length_b   1.000
_cell.length_c   1.000
_cell.angle_alpha   90.00
_cell.angle_beta   90.00
_cell.angle_gamma   90.00
#
_symmetry.space_group_name_H-M   'P 1'
#
loop_
_entity.id
_entity.type
_entity.pdbx_description
1 polymer ?
#
loop_
_entity_poly.entity_id
_entity_poly.type
_entity_poly.pdbx_seq_one_letter_code
_entity_poly.pdbx_strand_id
1 'polypeptide(L)'
;MSDPGKMDEPAIRESLQRNVDMSEYESFVYLSLVRNGKQSMKEIAETSGVPKQRVYDIVDTLRSEGFIELDDSYPKKAYAVEPNKTLGPIQTQIRRVQDRLDELHKTVSDIESGVAQFKNISTIEKYVSELFATAENTVFLLASPDRLRQFEDDLLAMDDVQVRVVVSDVNPETLDTGSIFRSGQIEQVTNHIRGTSRSEPFVLTIDRNSGFFWPKPPVSGSGEQEGFYVTDSELAFLFDRFLSDSIWPLATPITSEADESTPSLPTQYFRLRDCLADLQMLAKDVPLESLAVTFDGYDNLSGDQVTKTGVLAGFTYSEYDDVAYVELDVEVGDDGDTKRVTVGDWKSESEDFKAHQISLEERDDRTIKALREETAASFQACLEELPEQLSPANVVVGFDGYTDHIRTLVGERKSQRMYDEIGEFDTVREMFTRAALSDRTLQFEWVESERVPGGHTAHAGRTMESIGYDVQLIGYFGQPVRDEFSETFTDANLLSLGQPTSTEYLQFGDGKVLFTDSRTHRALNWETLCEYVPLDDMVEYLEGTDVVSIGGWALFPQISTIWEGFREQVYPQLSNPPTDFLIPISSVDHLRETTLRSDIDSLSALNDVADVTVVATRDDAEHLGAVFLDETDTRRQRALPPMAAELRRTLDVSRVAITTTRESVLAAGGDPHKILLPRTAQPAEEGTVEDHFTAGFAIGLTEELTEKSSLALATALSGYYKQHQSVPDVEELRSYLSAHDDLTTL
;
A
#
# COMPACT_ATOMS: atom_id res chain seq x y z
N MET A 1 44.69 10.92 -25.25
CA MET A 1 44.41 12.13 -24.45
C MET A 1 45.52 12.27 -23.44
N SER A 2 46.17 13.43 -23.42
CA SER A 2 47.31 13.72 -22.55
C SER A 2 46.86 13.84 -21.10
N ASP A 3 47.65 13.27 -20.19
CA ASP A 3 47.52 13.34 -18.74
C ASP A 3 47.32 14.80 -18.25
N PRO A 4 46.23 15.11 -17.52
CA PRO A 4 45.93 16.47 -17.06
C PRO A 4 46.97 17.02 -16.05
N GLY A 5 47.93 16.20 -15.61
CA GLY A 5 48.99 16.58 -14.68
C GLY A 5 50.31 17.08 -15.29
N LYS A 6 50.52 17.05 -16.62
CA LYS A 6 51.77 17.52 -17.26
C LYS A 6 51.55 18.81 -18.03
N MET A 7 51.72 19.94 -17.36
CA MET A 7 51.94 21.21 -18.06
C MET A 7 53.25 21.13 -18.84
N ASP A 8 53.21 21.49 -20.11
CA ASP A 8 54.43 21.63 -20.91
C ASP A 8 55.19 22.92 -20.53
N GLU A 9 56.47 22.98 -20.89
CA GLU A 9 57.34 24.11 -20.54
C GLU A 9 56.79 25.49 -21.00
N PRO A 10 56.16 25.61 -22.19
CA PRO A 10 55.46 26.84 -22.58
C PRO A 10 54.32 27.22 -21.64
N ALA A 11 53.45 26.28 -21.24
CA ALA A 11 52.35 26.56 -20.33
C ALA A 11 52.84 26.95 -18.92
N ILE A 12 53.94 26.35 -18.44
CA ILE A 12 54.57 26.74 -17.16
C ILE A 12 55.08 28.19 -17.24
N ARG A 13 55.75 28.57 -18.33
CA ARG A 13 56.22 29.94 -18.53
C ARG A 13 55.08 30.95 -18.59
N GLU A 14 54.03 30.65 -19.33
CA GLU A 14 52.84 31.51 -19.43
C GLU A 14 52.18 31.71 -18.06
N SER A 15 52.16 30.67 -17.23
CA SER A 15 51.59 30.71 -15.88
C SER A 15 52.44 31.54 -14.92
N LEU A 16 53.77 31.43 -14.98
CA LEU A 16 54.69 32.28 -14.21
C LEU A 16 54.58 33.76 -14.61
N GLN A 17 54.39 34.03 -15.91
CA GLN A 17 54.22 35.40 -16.40
C GLN A 17 52.89 36.01 -15.96
N ARG A 18 51.78 35.28 -16.10
CA ARG A 18 50.45 35.85 -15.77
C ARG A 18 50.15 35.93 -14.28
N ASN A 19 50.60 34.93 -13.50
CA ASN A 19 50.17 34.77 -12.11
C ASN A 19 51.24 35.16 -11.09
N VAL A 20 52.51 35.23 -11.50
CA VAL A 20 53.66 35.57 -10.63
C VAL A 20 54.38 36.84 -11.11
N ASP A 21 53.87 37.49 -12.17
CA ASP A 21 54.38 38.73 -12.78
C ASP A 21 55.85 38.66 -13.25
N MET A 22 56.34 37.46 -13.59
CA MET A 22 57.66 37.30 -14.18
C MET A 22 57.68 37.80 -15.63
N SER A 23 58.73 38.50 -16.04
CA SER A 23 58.94 38.80 -17.45
C SER A 23 59.29 37.55 -18.26
N GLU A 24 59.23 37.67 -19.59
CA GLU A 24 59.53 36.56 -20.48
C GLU A 24 60.94 36.00 -20.25
N TYR A 25 61.95 36.87 -20.16
CA TYR A 25 63.34 36.46 -19.93
C TYR A 25 63.59 35.95 -18.50
N GLU A 26 62.90 36.46 -17.49
CA GLU A 26 62.95 35.92 -16.13
C GLU A 26 62.41 34.49 -16.07
N SER A 27 61.30 34.20 -16.77
CA SER A 27 60.74 32.85 -16.84
C SER A 27 61.73 31.84 -17.44
N PHE A 28 62.50 32.25 -18.47
CA PHE A 28 63.54 31.43 -19.08
C PHE A 28 64.73 31.17 -18.15
N VAL A 29 65.22 32.20 -17.47
CA VAL A 29 66.36 32.08 -16.55
C VAL A 29 65.97 31.26 -15.31
N TYR A 30 64.79 31.47 -14.75
CA TYR A 30 64.29 30.73 -13.60
C TYR A 30 64.12 29.24 -13.92
N LEU A 31 63.46 28.89 -15.03
CA LEU A 31 63.31 27.49 -15.44
C LEU A 31 64.64 26.81 -15.73
N SER A 32 65.58 27.53 -16.35
CA SER A 32 66.94 27.04 -16.57
C SER A 32 67.60 26.62 -15.24
N LEU A 33 67.46 27.43 -14.19
CA LEU A 33 68.01 27.16 -12.85
C LEU A 33 67.27 26.05 -12.10
N VAL A 34 65.94 25.97 -12.23
CA VAL A 34 65.14 24.88 -11.65
C VAL A 34 65.51 23.54 -12.29
N ARG A 35 65.74 23.52 -13.62
CA ARG A 35 66.04 22.30 -14.38
C ARG A 35 67.48 21.82 -14.21
N ASN A 36 68.44 22.74 -14.31
CA ASN A 36 69.86 22.40 -14.37
C ASN A 36 70.59 22.64 -13.05
N GLY A 37 69.87 23.12 -12.02
CA GLY A 37 70.41 23.37 -10.70
C GLY A 37 71.38 24.54 -10.69
N LYS A 38 72.49 24.38 -9.96
CA LYS A 38 73.44 25.46 -9.68
C LYS A 38 74.34 25.77 -10.88
N GLN A 39 74.21 26.97 -11.43
CA GLN A 39 74.87 27.38 -12.68
C GLN A 39 75.56 28.74 -12.56
N SER A 40 76.67 28.94 -13.25
CA SER A 40 77.32 30.24 -13.44
C SER A 40 76.57 31.10 -14.47
N MET A 41 76.76 32.43 -14.45
CA MET A 41 76.11 33.33 -15.42
C MET A 41 76.39 32.99 -16.89
N LYS A 42 77.53 32.36 -17.18
CA LYS A 42 77.85 31.87 -18.52
C LYS A 42 76.99 30.66 -18.89
N GLU A 43 76.87 29.69 -17.98
CA GLU A 43 76.07 28.49 -18.16
C GLU A 43 74.58 28.85 -18.27
N ILE A 44 74.08 29.77 -17.43
CA ILE A 44 72.69 30.27 -17.49
C ILE A 44 72.40 30.90 -18.85
N ALA A 45 73.29 31.74 -19.39
CA ALA A 45 73.09 32.35 -20.71
C ALA A 45 73.02 31.31 -21.84
N GLU A 46 73.80 30.23 -21.72
CA GLU A 46 73.82 29.14 -22.70
C GLU A 46 72.56 28.25 -22.60
N THR A 47 72.10 27.94 -21.38
CA THR A 47 70.96 27.03 -21.18
C THR A 47 69.59 27.71 -21.22
N SER A 48 69.50 29.00 -20.91
CA SER A 48 68.25 29.78 -20.99
C SER A 48 68.01 30.43 -22.35
N GLY A 49 69.04 30.52 -23.20
CA GLY A 49 68.97 31.24 -24.49
C GLY A 49 68.93 32.77 -24.37
N VAL A 50 69.06 33.31 -23.14
CA VAL A 50 69.03 34.75 -22.86
C VAL A 50 70.42 35.37 -23.04
N PRO A 51 70.56 36.54 -23.70
CA PRO A 51 71.86 37.19 -23.88
C PRO A 51 72.60 37.42 -22.56
N LYS A 52 73.88 37.05 -22.51
CA LYS A 52 74.72 37.10 -21.29
C LYS A 52 74.72 38.45 -20.56
N GLN A 53 74.55 39.56 -21.28
CA GLN A 53 74.46 40.90 -20.69
C GLN A 53 73.18 41.09 -19.86
N ARG A 54 72.06 40.47 -20.26
CA ARG A 54 70.77 40.53 -19.56
C ARG A 54 70.67 39.55 -18.40
N VAL A 55 71.43 38.46 -18.44
CA VAL A 55 71.40 37.42 -17.39
C VAL A 55 71.83 37.98 -16.03
N TYR A 56 72.79 38.91 -15.99
CA TYR A 56 73.20 39.53 -14.72
C TYR A 56 72.05 40.32 -14.09
N ASP A 57 71.38 41.16 -14.87
CA ASP A 57 70.25 41.98 -14.39
C ASP A 57 69.08 41.09 -13.92
N ILE A 58 68.74 40.06 -14.70
CA ILE A 58 67.64 39.13 -14.39
C ILE A 58 67.92 38.32 -13.12
N VAL A 59 69.16 37.88 -12.93
CA VAL A 59 69.55 37.15 -11.72
C VAL A 59 69.47 38.05 -10.49
N ASP A 60 69.84 39.32 -10.60
CA ASP A 60 69.67 40.26 -9.49
C ASP A 60 68.18 40.53 -9.19
N THR A 61 67.31 40.64 -10.20
CA THR A 61 65.85 40.77 -10.02
C THR A 61 65.26 39.53 -9.33
N LEU A 62 65.49 38.34 -9.89
CA LEU A 62 64.97 37.08 -9.34
C LEU A 62 65.50 36.82 -7.92
N ARG A 63 66.72 37.29 -7.61
CA ARG A 63 67.26 37.21 -6.25
C ARG A 63 66.54 38.17 -5.30
N SER A 64 66.27 39.41 -5.75
CA SER A 64 65.58 40.41 -4.94
C SER A 64 64.13 40.01 -4.61
N GLU A 65 63.50 39.25 -5.51
CA GLU A 65 62.16 38.68 -5.34
C GLU A 65 62.17 37.32 -4.61
N GLY A 66 63.35 36.80 -4.28
CA GLY A 66 63.52 35.59 -3.47
C GLY A 66 63.40 34.28 -4.25
N PHE A 67 63.33 34.30 -5.58
CA PHE A 67 63.23 33.10 -6.42
C PHE A 67 64.54 32.32 -6.54
N ILE A 68 65.69 32.99 -6.40
CA ILE A 68 67.02 32.38 -6.55
C ILE A 68 68.02 32.89 -5.51
N GLU A 69 69.07 32.12 -5.25
CA GLU A 69 70.19 32.50 -4.38
C GLU A 69 71.53 32.42 -5.12
N LEU A 70 72.52 33.19 -4.65
CA LEU A 70 73.88 33.19 -5.17
C LEU A 70 74.83 32.51 -4.20
N ASP A 71 75.68 31.65 -4.74
CA ASP A 71 76.86 31.14 -4.04
C ASP A 71 78.10 31.97 -4.41
N ASP A 72 78.79 32.46 -3.38
CA ASP A 72 79.99 33.30 -3.47
C ASP A 72 81.25 32.56 -3.97
N SER A 73 81.11 31.33 -4.48
CA SER A 73 82.14 30.64 -5.25
C SER A 73 82.64 31.48 -6.45
N TYR A 74 83.90 31.31 -6.87
CA TYR A 74 84.44 31.95 -8.07
C TYR A 74 84.60 30.92 -9.20
N PRO A 75 83.92 31.07 -10.36
CA PRO A 75 82.98 32.15 -10.71
C PRO A 75 81.63 32.02 -9.99
N LYS A 76 80.95 33.16 -9.73
CA LYS A 76 79.65 33.20 -9.03
C LYS A 76 78.61 32.31 -9.70
N LYS A 77 77.88 31.53 -8.88
CA LYS A 77 76.83 30.63 -9.34
C LYS A 77 75.49 30.97 -8.70
N ALA A 78 74.41 30.86 -9.46
CA ALA A 78 73.04 30.98 -8.97
C ALA A 78 72.37 29.60 -8.90
N TYR A 79 71.39 29.44 -8.02
CA TYR A 79 70.51 28.29 -7.97
C TYR A 79 69.10 28.72 -7.56
N ALA A 80 68.08 28.01 -8.04
CA ALA A 80 66.68 28.29 -7.69
C ALA A 80 66.39 27.89 -6.24
N VAL A 81 65.66 28.74 -5.53
CA VAL A 81 65.04 28.40 -4.24
C VAL A 81 63.86 27.46 -4.54
N GLU A 82 63.62 26.49 -3.65
CA GLU A 82 62.56 25.49 -3.80
C GLU A 82 61.19 26.15 -4.08
N PRO A 83 60.47 25.76 -5.15
CA PRO A 83 59.21 26.42 -5.55
C PRO A 83 58.14 26.49 -4.46
N ASN A 84 58.06 25.49 -3.58
CA ASN A 84 57.11 25.52 -2.45
C ASN A 84 57.41 26.64 -1.45
N LYS A 85 58.68 27.05 -1.29
CA LYS A 85 59.06 28.15 -0.39
C LYS A 85 58.79 29.52 -1.02
N THR A 86 58.94 29.65 -2.34
CA THR A 86 58.76 30.91 -3.06
C THR A 86 57.29 31.17 -3.42
N LEU A 87 56.55 30.13 -3.82
CA LEU A 87 55.14 30.22 -4.22
C LEU A 87 54.15 29.96 -3.07
N GLY A 88 54.59 29.31 -1.99
CA GLY A 88 53.75 29.02 -0.82
C GLY A 88 53.08 30.26 -0.17
N PRO A 89 53.77 31.40 -0.01
CA PRO A 89 53.16 32.63 0.48
C PRO A 89 52.01 33.14 -0.41
N ILE A 90 52.16 33.07 -1.73
CA ILE A 90 51.13 33.48 -2.70
C ILE A 90 49.90 32.56 -2.60
N GLN A 91 50.11 31.24 -2.53
CA GLN A 91 49.02 30.27 -2.33
C GLN A 91 48.27 30.50 -1.02
N THR A 92 48.98 30.81 0.07
CA THR A 92 48.39 31.09 1.37
C THR A 92 47.58 32.39 1.35
N GLN A 93 48.07 33.41 0.65
CA GLN A 93 47.35 34.68 0.50
C GLN A 93 46.08 34.53 -0.33
N ILE A 94 46.13 33.78 -1.44
CA ILE A 94 44.94 33.48 -2.26
C ILE A 94 43.89 32.76 -1.42
N ARG A 95 44.27 31.72 -0.66
CA ARG A 95 43.35 31.01 0.24
C ARG A 95 42.73 31.94 1.27
N ARG A 96 43.52 32.76 1.97
CA ARG A 96 42.99 33.74 2.94
C ARG A 96 42.02 34.75 2.32
N VAL A 97 42.26 35.15 1.07
CA VAL A 97 41.35 36.04 0.34
C VAL A 97 40.07 35.31 -0.02
N GLN A 98 40.14 34.04 -0.44
CA GLN A 98 38.96 33.20 -0.66
C GLN A 98 38.14 33.04 0.62
N ASP A 99 38.78 32.62 1.72
CA ASP A 99 38.13 32.48 3.03
C ASP A 99 37.45 33.79 3.47
N ARG A 100 38.12 34.93 3.25
CA ARG A 100 37.56 36.24 3.61
C ARG A 100 36.45 36.70 2.67
N LEU A 101 36.53 36.34 1.38
CA LEU A 101 35.46 36.61 0.41
C LEU A 101 34.24 35.75 0.72
N ASP A 102 34.42 34.49 1.13
CA ASP A 102 33.35 33.61 1.58
C ASP A 102 32.68 34.15 2.85
N GLU A 103 33.46 34.65 3.82
CA GLU A 103 32.92 35.35 5.01
C GLU A 103 32.17 36.65 4.67
N LEU A 104 32.59 37.36 3.63
CA LEU A 104 31.97 38.63 3.21
C LEU A 104 30.83 38.44 2.21
N HIS A 105 30.68 37.25 1.64
CA HIS A 105 29.59 36.90 0.75
C HIS A 105 28.33 36.69 1.59
N LYS A 106 27.55 37.75 1.75
CA LYS A 106 26.23 37.67 2.38
C LYS A 106 25.34 36.70 1.58
N THR A 107 25.13 35.52 2.14
CA THR A 107 24.15 34.52 1.70
C THR A 107 22.75 35.12 1.74
N VAL A 108 21.83 34.55 0.97
CA VAL A 108 20.39 34.84 0.88
C VAL A 108 19.62 34.67 2.21
N SER A 109 20.31 34.46 3.33
CA SER A 109 19.76 34.43 4.69
C SER A 109 19.05 35.72 5.13
N ASP A 110 19.13 36.80 4.34
CA ASP A 110 18.40 38.07 4.54
C ASP A 110 17.04 38.10 3.79
N ILE A 111 16.61 37.05 3.08
CA ILE A 111 15.28 36.99 2.45
C ILE A 111 14.26 36.48 3.48
N GLU A 112 13.64 37.43 4.19
CA GLU A 112 12.66 37.17 5.26
C GLU A 112 11.38 36.42 4.81
N SER A 113 11.12 36.30 3.49
CA SER A 113 10.11 35.43 2.88
C SER A 113 10.11 35.67 1.36
N GLY A 114 10.03 34.62 0.54
CA GLY A 114 9.80 34.73 -0.90
C GLY A 114 10.56 33.70 -1.75
N VAL A 115 10.94 34.13 -2.95
CA VAL A 115 11.65 33.30 -3.94
C VAL A 115 12.96 33.99 -4.33
N ALA A 116 14.08 33.32 -4.08
CA ALA A 116 15.40 33.76 -4.50
C ALA A 116 15.77 33.14 -5.84
N GLN A 117 16.12 33.95 -6.84
CA GLN A 117 16.54 33.47 -8.16
C GLN A 117 18.07 33.45 -8.26
N PHE A 118 18.60 32.32 -8.72
CA PHE A 118 20.02 32.12 -9.00
C PHE A 118 20.26 31.83 -10.47
N LYS A 119 21.31 32.42 -11.05
CA LYS A 119 21.68 32.24 -12.46
C LYS A 119 22.98 31.46 -12.68
N ASN A 120 23.69 31.16 -11.60
CA ASN A 120 24.97 30.47 -11.63
C ASN A 120 24.77 29.05 -11.09
N ILE A 121 25.17 28.06 -11.88
CA ILE A 121 25.03 26.64 -11.55
C ILE A 121 25.73 26.28 -10.23
N SER A 122 26.94 26.80 -9.97
CA SER A 122 27.66 26.52 -8.73
C SER A 122 26.97 27.15 -7.51
N THR A 123 26.25 28.24 -7.71
CA THR A 123 25.42 28.84 -6.66
C THR A 123 24.18 27.99 -6.42
N ILE A 124 23.49 27.55 -7.48
CA ILE A 124 22.32 26.66 -7.38
C ILE A 124 22.69 25.38 -6.61
N GLU A 125 23.78 24.71 -7.01
CA GLU A 125 24.28 23.49 -6.37
C GLU A 125 24.56 23.70 -4.88
N LYS A 126 25.28 24.79 -4.55
CA LYS A 126 25.56 25.15 -3.15
C LYS A 126 24.28 25.29 -2.32
N TYR A 127 23.26 26.00 -2.82
CA TYR A 127 22.02 26.20 -2.07
C TYR A 127 21.17 24.94 -1.97
N VAL A 128 21.20 24.06 -2.97
CA VAL A 128 20.55 22.75 -2.88
C VAL A 128 21.20 21.91 -1.77
N SER A 129 22.54 21.85 -1.71
CA SER A 129 23.26 21.15 -0.64
C SER A 129 23.04 21.80 0.74
N GLU A 130 23.00 23.14 0.84
CA GLU A 130 22.64 23.83 2.08
C GLU A 130 21.21 23.49 2.53
N LEU A 131 20.27 23.39 1.59
CA LEU A 131 18.88 23.04 1.87
C LEU A 131 18.77 21.58 2.35
N PHE A 132 19.48 20.65 1.74
CA PHE A 132 19.58 19.27 2.24
C PHE A 132 20.11 19.22 3.68
N ALA A 133 21.13 20.02 4.03
CA ALA A 133 21.67 20.08 5.39
C ALA A 133 20.71 20.66 6.44
N THR A 134 19.61 21.29 6.03
CA THR A 134 18.56 21.81 6.94
C THR A 134 17.42 20.82 7.19
N ALA A 135 17.42 19.65 6.55
CA ALA A 135 16.35 18.67 6.68
C ALA A 135 16.29 18.08 8.09
N GLU A 136 15.14 18.19 8.74
CA GLU A 136 14.90 17.60 10.06
C GLU A 136 14.04 16.34 9.99
N ASN A 137 13.08 16.27 9.06
CA ASN A 137 12.03 15.24 9.05
C ASN A 137 11.84 14.58 7.68
N THR A 138 11.73 15.39 6.61
CA THR A 138 11.39 14.89 5.28
C THR A 138 12.14 15.58 4.15
N VAL A 139 12.47 14.79 3.14
CA VAL A 139 12.94 15.24 1.83
C VAL A 139 12.05 14.64 0.76
N PHE A 140 11.51 15.46 -0.13
CA PHE A 140 10.84 14.99 -1.33
C PHE A 140 11.50 15.60 -2.57
N LEU A 141 12.10 14.74 -3.39
CA LEU A 141 12.93 15.11 -4.52
C LEU A 141 12.39 14.52 -5.82
N LEU A 142 12.18 15.37 -6.83
CA LEU A 142 12.01 14.98 -8.24
C LEU A 142 13.26 15.40 -9.00
N ALA A 143 13.97 14.45 -9.61
CA ALA A 143 15.22 14.73 -10.28
C ALA A 143 15.49 13.76 -11.43
N SER A 144 16.27 14.19 -12.42
CA SER A 144 16.84 13.27 -13.42
C SER A 144 18.00 12.47 -12.83
N PRO A 145 18.38 11.32 -13.42
CA PRO A 145 19.48 10.49 -12.91
C PRO A 145 20.82 11.23 -12.78
N ASP A 146 21.10 12.18 -13.67
CA ASP A 146 22.32 13.00 -13.63
C ASP A 146 22.34 13.95 -12.43
N ARG A 147 21.18 14.54 -12.10
CA ARG A 147 21.04 15.44 -10.95
C ARG A 147 21.02 14.67 -9.64
N LEU A 148 20.42 13.48 -9.62
CA LEU A 148 20.40 12.65 -8.42
C LEU A 148 21.82 12.20 -8.03
N ARG A 149 22.64 11.76 -9.01
CA ARG A 149 24.06 11.44 -8.79
C ARG A 149 24.89 12.61 -8.29
N GLN A 150 24.50 13.83 -8.64
CA GLN A 150 25.20 15.03 -8.22
C GLN A 150 25.04 15.31 -6.72
N PHE A 151 23.91 14.93 -6.12
CA PHE A 151 23.58 15.16 -4.72
C PHE A 151 23.55 13.85 -3.90
N GLU A 152 24.16 12.78 -4.42
CA GLU A 152 24.20 11.47 -3.77
C GLU A 152 24.90 11.54 -2.40
N ASP A 153 26.02 12.27 -2.31
CA ASP A 153 26.75 12.48 -1.05
C ASP A 153 25.91 13.26 -0.01
N ASP A 154 25.11 14.24 -0.46
CA ASP A 154 24.25 15.03 0.44
C ASP A 154 23.11 14.17 1.01
N LEU A 155 22.51 13.30 0.17
CA LEU A 155 21.48 12.36 0.60
C LEU A 155 22.07 11.27 1.54
N LEU A 156 23.29 10.82 1.29
CA LEU A 156 24.02 9.85 2.14
C LEU A 156 24.47 10.41 3.48
N ALA A 157 24.57 11.73 3.61
CA ALA A 157 24.93 12.38 4.86
C ALA A 157 23.75 12.56 5.82
N MET A 158 22.52 12.28 5.38
CA MET A 158 21.32 12.42 6.20
C MET A 158 21.12 11.19 7.08
N ASP A 159 20.89 11.42 8.37
CA ASP A 159 20.48 10.41 9.33
C ASP A 159 19.06 10.73 9.80
N ASP A 160 18.20 9.72 9.92
CA ASP A 160 16.85 9.83 10.52
C ASP A 160 15.87 10.79 9.81
N VAL A 161 16.02 10.94 8.49
CA VAL A 161 15.15 11.77 7.64
C VAL A 161 14.43 10.90 6.62
N GLN A 162 13.12 11.09 6.45
CA GLN A 162 12.35 10.35 5.44
C GLN A 162 12.59 10.94 4.04
N VAL A 163 13.32 10.20 3.19
CA VAL A 163 13.68 10.61 1.83
C VAL A 163 12.82 9.89 0.79
N ARG A 164 12.08 10.68 0.00
CA ARG A 164 11.31 10.23 -1.16
C ARG A 164 11.89 10.77 -2.45
N VAL A 165 12.04 9.91 -3.44
CA VAL A 165 12.60 10.28 -4.74
C VAL A 165 11.70 9.85 -5.88
N VAL A 166 11.42 10.77 -6.79
CA VAL A 166 10.90 10.46 -8.12
C VAL A 166 11.98 10.75 -9.16
N VAL A 167 12.31 9.75 -9.95
CA VAL A 167 13.32 9.84 -11.00
C VAL A 167 12.63 10.16 -12.32
N SER A 168 12.97 11.30 -12.93
CA SER A 168 12.44 11.71 -14.24
C SER A 168 13.27 11.18 -15.40
N ASP A 169 12.71 11.24 -16.62
CA ASP A 169 13.40 10.84 -17.87
C ASP A 169 13.89 9.39 -17.89
N VAL A 170 13.20 8.50 -17.18
CA VAL A 170 13.57 7.09 -17.14
C VAL A 170 13.09 6.40 -18.41
N ASN A 171 13.93 5.54 -19.00
CA ASN A 171 13.52 4.76 -20.16
C ASN A 171 12.36 3.81 -19.76
N PRO A 172 11.22 3.81 -20.47
CA PRO A 172 10.12 2.88 -20.23
C PRO A 172 10.55 1.41 -20.10
N GLU A 173 11.49 0.95 -20.93
CA GLU A 173 11.99 -0.44 -20.88
C GLU A 173 12.76 -0.77 -19.59
N THR A 174 13.33 0.25 -18.94
CA THR A 174 14.04 0.10 -17.65
C THR A 174 13.12 0.23 -16.45
N LEU A 175 11.99 0.94 -16.57
CA LEU A 175 10.91 0.93 -15.57
C LEU A 175 10.32 -0.47 -15.45
N ASP A 176 10.04 -1.12 -16.58
CA ASP A 176 9.46 -2.47 -16.65
C ASP A 176 10.35 -3.58 -16.06
N THR A 177 11.66 -3.36 -15.93
CA THR A 177 12.61 -4.39 -15.46
C THR A 177 13.17 -4.11 -14.07
N GLY A 178 12.70 -3.04 -13.41
CA GLY A 178 13.21 -2.56 -12.12
C GLY A 178 14.70 -2.23 -12.10
N SER A 179 15.37 -2.18 -13.28
CA SER A 179 16.83 -2.28 -13.36
C SER A 179 17.56 -0.93 -13.40
N ILE A 180 16.93 0.14 -12.91
CA ILE A 180 17.40 1.51 -13.15
C ILE A 180 18.68 1.82 -12.36
N PHE A 181 18.86 1.18 -11.20
CA PHE A 181 19.98 1.45 -10.28
C PHE A 181 20.75 0.19 -9.85
N ARG A 182 21.16 -0.71 -10.77
CA ARG A 182 22.01 -1.87 -10.40
C ARG A 182 23.41 -1.55 -9.83
N SER A 183 23.72 -0.29 -9.48
CA SER A 183 25.05 0.09 -8.97
C SER A 183 25.14 1.40 -8.14
N GLY A 184 24.02 2.02 -7.74
CA GLY A 184 24.04 3.30 -6.99
C GLY A 184 23.85 3.13 -5.48
N GLN A 185 24.43 4.00 -4.67
CA GLN A 185 24.23 4.01 -3.20
C GLN A 185 22.89 4.68 -2.83
N ILE A 186 22.22 5.33 -3.78
CA ILE A 186 20.94 6.03 -3.60
C ILE A 186 19.80 5.10 -3.13
N GLU A 187 19.70 3.86 -3.61
CA GLU A 187 18.70 2.90 -3.11
C GLU A 187 18.84 2.63 -1.60
N GLN A 188 20.03 2.85 -1.02
CA GLN A 188 20.29 2.61 0.41
C GLN A 188 19.83 3.76 1.31
N VAL A 189 19.55 4.93 0.73
CA VAL A 189 19.19 6.16 1.47
C VAL A 189 17.78 6.63 1.20
N THR A 190 17.14 6.17 0.14
CA THR A 190 15.75 6.50 -0.14
C THR A 190 14.81 5.53 0.55
N ASN A 191 13.87 6.02 1.35
CA ASN A 191 12.80 5.19 1.92
C ASN A 191 11.86 4.69 0.82
N HIS A 192 11.57 5.54 -0.17
CA HIS A 192 10.74 5.18 -1.31
C HIS A 192 11.26 5.84 -2.58
N ILE A 193 11.32 5.06 -3.67
CA ILE A 193 11.79 5.52 -4.97
C ILE A 193 10.84 5.10 -6.09
N ARG A 194 10.42 6.08 -6.88
CA ARG A 194 9.57 5.87 -8.07
C ARG A 194 10.22 6.50 -9.30
N GLY A 195 9.77 6.11 -10.48
CA GLY A 195 10.28 6.56 -11.76
C GLY A 195 9.19 6.97 -12.72
N THR A 196 9.50 7.94 -13.57
CA THR A 196 8.62 8.35 -14.66
C THR A 196 9.40 8.56 -15.94
N SER A 197 8.80 8.17 -17.07
CA SER A 197 9.35 8.46 -18.41
C SER A 197 9.11 9.90 -18.85
N ARG A 198 8.30 10.66 -18.09
CA ARG A 198 8.03 12.08 -18.36
C ARG A 198 9.27 12.92 -18.10
N SER A 199 9.40 13.98 -18.89
CA SER A 199 10.49 14.94 -18.75
C SER A 199 10.11 16.04 -17.78
N GLU A 200 10.43 15.84 -16.51
CA GLU A 200 10.08 16.76 -15.42
C GLU A 200 11.27 17.65 -14.98
N PRO A 201 11.02 18.85 -14.44
CA PRO A 201 12.06 19.70 -13.85
C PRO A 201 12.59 19.11 -12.54
N PHE A 202 13.69 19.67 -12.01
CA PHE A 202 14.14 19.34 -10.66
C PHE A 202 13.30 20.11 -9.65
N VAL A 203 12.72 19.40 -8.68
CA VAL A 203 11.90 19.97 -7.61
C VAL A 203 12.32 19.31 -6.31
N LEU A 204 12.63 20.11 -5.30
CA LEU A 204 13.01 19.66 -3.97
C LEU A 204 12.11 20.33 -2.95
N THR A 205 11.64 19.57 -1.97
CA THR A 205 11.02 20.11 -0.76
C THR A 205 11.65 19.49 0.47
N ILE A 206 11.87 20.31 1.48
CA ILE A 206 12.39 19.94 2.79
C ILE A 206 11.34 20.32 3.83
N ASP A 207 10.96 19.36 4.67
CA ASP A 207 10.04 19.53 5.81
C ASP A 207 8.72 20.21 5.45
N ARG A 208 8.31 20.12 4.18
CA ARG A 208 7.12 20.77 3.59
C ARG A 208 7.09 22.29 3.78
N ASN A 209 8.20 22.92 4.15
CA ASN A 209 8.27 24.35 4.51
C ASN A 209 9.27 25.15 3.66
N SER A 210 10.21 24.46 3.01
CA SER A 210 11.23 25.06 2.15
C SER A 210 11.38 24.23 0.89
N GLY A 211 11.78 24.84 -0.21
CA GLY A 211 11.93 24.11 -1.46
C GLY A 211 12.88 24.75 -2.45
N PHE A 212 13.20 23.98 -3.49
CA PHE A 212 14.02 24.44 -4.60
C PHE A 212 13.41 23.98 -5.91
N PHE A 213 13.28 24.89 -6.86
CA PHE A 213 12.82 24.61 -8.21
C PHE A 213 13.92 24.91 -9.21
N TRP A 214 14.31 23.91 -9.99
CA TRP A 214 15.34 24.04 -11.01
C TRP A 214 14.80 23.56 -12.37
N PRO A 215 14.32 24.49 -13.22
CA PRO A 215 13.77 24.16 -14.52
C PRO A 215 14.83 23.61 -15.47
N LYS A 216 14.38 22.76 -16.41
CA LYS A 216 15.21 22.30 -17.52
C LYS A 216 15.49 23.45 -18.50
N PRO A 217 16.71 23.53 -19.06
CA PRO A 217 17.01 24.50 -20.10
C PRO A 217 16.21 24.20 -21.38
N PRO A 218 15.74 25.22 -22.12
CA PRO A 218 14.97 25.02 -23.34
C PRO A 218 15.81 24.34 -24.44
N VAL A 219 15.22 23.35 -25.12
CA VAL A 219 15.86 22.50 -26.16
C VAL A 219 16.43 23.31 -27.35
N SER A 220 15.95 24.53 -27.56
CA SER A 220 16.20 25.32 -28.77
C SER A 220 16.98 26.64 -28.55
N GLY A 221 17.71 26.80 -27.44
CA GLY A 221 18.51 28.01 -27.21
C GLY A 221 19.56 27.87 -26.13
N SER A 222 20.56 28.75 -26.14
CA SER A 222 21.45 29.01 -25.00
C SER A 222 20.65 29.67 -23.87
N GLY A 223 19.75 28.92 -23.23
CA GLY A 223 19.02 29.40 -22.06
C GLY A 223 19.98 29.59 -20.90
N GLU A 224 19.88 30.73 -20.22
CA GLU A 224 20.52 30.91 -18.91
C GLU A 224 19.96 29.84 -17.97
N GLN A 225 20.82 29.12 -17.24
CA GLN A 225 20.35 28.22 -16.20
C GLN A 225 19.86 29.05 -15.02
N GLU A 226 18.61 28.86 -14.63
CA GLU A 226 18.02 29.53 -13.49
C GLU A 226 17.56 28.49 -12.46
N GLY A 227 17.71 28.81 -11.18
CA GLY A 227 17.21 28.03 -10.06
C GLY A 227 16.53 28.95 -9.05
N PHE A 228 15.51 28.44 -8.38
CA PHE A 228 14.62 29.21 -7.52
C PHE A 228 14.59 28.57 -6.14
N TYR A 229 15.17 29.24 -5.15
CA TYR A 229 15.06 28.84 -3.75
C TYR A 229 13.83 29.48 -3.12
N VAL A 230 12.99 28.66 -2.50
CA VAL A 230 11.70 29.04 -1.97
C VAL A 230 11.75 28.87 -0.45
N THR A 231 11.72 29.99 0.26
CA THR A 231 11.65 30.04 1.74
C THR A 231 10.24 30.34 2.24
N ASP A 232 9.34 30.74 1.34
CA ASP A 232 7.92 30.89 1.65
C ASP A 232 7.27 29.51 1.82
N SER A 233 6.75 29.23 3.01
CA SER A 233 6.19 27.93 3.36
C SER A 233 4.90 27.61 2.62
N GLU A 234 4.13 28.60 2.17
CA GLU A 234 2.95 28.38 1.34
C GLU A 234 3.36 27.90 -0.05
N LEU A 235 4.35 28.56 -0.66
CA LEU A 235 4.89 28.14 -1.96
C LEU A 235 5.61 26.79 -1.89
N ALA A 236 6.40 26.54 -0.84
CA ALA A 236 7.05 25.25 -0.64
C ALA A 236 6.04 24.11 -0.48
N PHE A 237 4.93 24.37 0.25
CA PHE A 237 3.84 23.41 0.37
C PHE A 237 3.15 23.12 -0.98
N LEU A 238 3.04 24.10 -1.88
CA LEU A 238 2.52 23.83 -3.23
C LEU A 238 3.44 22.90 -4.03
N PHE A 239 4.76 22.98 -3.85
CA PHE A 239 5.69 22.02 -4.45
C PHE A 239 5.53 20.63 -3.83
N ASP A 240 5.36 20.55 -2.51
CA ASP A 240 5.13 19.28 -1.82
C ASP A 240 3.85 18.61 -2.34
N ARG A 241 2.77 19.39 -2.45
CA ARG A 241 1.49 18.93 -3.00
C ARG A 241 1.59 18.52 -4.46
N PHE A 242 2.32 19.27 -5.28
CA PHE A 242 2.58 18.87 -6.67
C PHE A 242 3.30 17.51 -6.75
N LEU A 243 4.31 17.31 -5.90
CA LEU A 243 5.02 16.04 -5.83
C LEU A 243 4.13 14.90 -5.32
N SER A 244 3.38 15.10 -4.23
CA SER A 244 2.55 14.05 -3.61
C SER A 244 1.30 13.70 -4.41
N ASP A 245 0.61 14.69 -4.97
CA ASP A 245 -0.72 14.49 -5.55
C ASP A 245 -0.67 14.30 -7.07
N SER A 246 0.33 14.88 -7.75
CA SER A 246 0.40 14.86 -9.22
C SER A 246 1.48 13.93 -9.78
N ILE A 247 2.64 13.88 -9.13
CA ILE A 247 3.78 13.12 -9.65
C ILE A 247 3.86 11.74 -9.03
N TRP A 248 3.76 11.62 -7.70
CA TRP A 248 3.88 10.36 -6.96
C TRP A 248 2.90 9.27 -7.41
N PRO A 249 1.58 9.53 -7.53
CA PRO A 249 0.60 8.48 -7.86
C PRO A 249 0.73 8.01 -9.32
N LEU A 250 1.31 8.85 -10.18
CA LEU A 250 1.52 8.55 -11.60
C LEU A 250 2.90 7.96 -11.91
N ALA A 251 3.80 7.91 -10.92
CA ALA A 251 5.14 7.36 -11.06
C ALA A 251 5.15 5.86 -10.73
N THR A 252 5.95 5.09 -11.46
CA THR A 252 6.08 3.64 -11.28
C THR A 252 7.08 3.34 -10.17
N PRO A 253 6.77 2.47 -9.19
CA PRO A 253 7.75 2.01 -8.21
C PRO A 253 9.01 1.43 -8.87
N ILE A 254 10.19 1.86 -8.40
CA ILE A 254 11.47 1.29 -8.80
C ILE A 254 11.90 0.42 -7.61
N THR A 255 11.69 -0.88 -7.70
CA THR A 255 11.82 -1.86 -6.60
C THR A 255 12.94 -1.59 -5.58
N SER A 256 12.57 -1.55 -4.30
CA SER A 256 13.11 -2.45 -3.28
C SER A 256 11.96 -3.37 -2.85
N GLU A 257 12.24 -4.59 -2.40
CA GLU A 257 11.24 -5.59 -1.94
C GLU A 257 10.36 -5.12 -0.75
N ALA A 258 10.40 -3.85 -0.38
CA ALA A 258 9.72 -3.26 0.77
C ALA A 258 8.29 -2.74 0.47
N ASP A 259 7.95 -2.40 -0.78
CA ASP A 259 6.67 -1.72 -1.11
C ASP A 259 5.43 -2.64 -1.02
N GLU A 260 5.60 -3.96 -0.88
CA GLU A 260 4.52 -4.93 -0.66
C GLU A 260 4.54 -5.58 0.73
N SER A 261 5.53 -5.23 1.57
CA SER A 261 5.60 -5.76 2.93
C SER A 261 4.70 -4.98 3.87
N THR A 262 3.94 -5.69 4.72
CA THR A 262 3.14 -5.07 5.78
C THR A 262 4.03 -4.10 6.59
N PRO A 263 3.62 -2.83 6.79
CA PRO A 263 4.46 -1.83 7.45
C PRO A 263 4.81 -2.25 8.88
N SER A 264 6.06 -2.00 9.28
CA SER A 264 6.57 -2.38 10.61
C SER A 264 6.26 -1.31 11.65
N LEU A 265 5.43 -1.64 12.65
CA LEU A 265 5.07 -0.73 13.73
C LEU A 265 6.13 -0.73 14.87
N PRO A 266 6.35 0.41 15.56
CA PRO A 266 5.75 1.71 15.32
C PRO A 266 6.34 2.40 14.07
N THR A 267 5.52 3.20 13.38
CA THR A 267 5.92 3.97 12.20
C THR A 267 5.48 5.43 12.34
N GLN A 268 6.28 6.35 11.80
CA GLN A 268 5.99 7.78 11.79
C GLN A 268 5.79 8.26 10.35
N TYR A 269 4.80 9.14 10.18
CA TYR A 269 4.39 9.72 8.91
C TYR A 269 4.29 11.24 9.03
N PHE A 270 4.63 11.91 7.93
CA PHE A 270 4.55 13.37 7.82
C PHE A 270 3.52 13.83 6.78
N ARG A 271 2.90 12.89 6.07
CA ARG A 271 1.73 13.12 5.21
C ARG A 271 0.69 12.07 5.57
N LEU A 272 -0.54 12.52 5.79
CA LEU A 272 -1.62 11.62 6.19
C LEU A 272 -1.88 10.52 5.14
N ARG A 273 -1.79 10.84 3.84
CA ARG A 273 -2.01 9.87 2.77
C ARG A 273 -1.07 8.66 2.84
N ASP A 274 0.15 8.86 3.33
CA ASP A 274 1.11 7.78 3.50
C ASP A 274 0.70 6.85 4.65
N CYS A 275 0.29 7.44 5.78
CA CYS A 275 -0.28 6.71 6.89
C CYS A 275 -1.53 5.93 6.47
N LEU A 276 -2.40 6.54 5.66
CA LEU A 276 -3.62 5.93 5.18
C LEU A 276 -3.39 4.77 4.20
N ALA A 277 -2.40 4.88 3.31
CA ALA A 277 -2.00 3.78 2.43
C ALA A 277 -1.52 2.57 3.24
N ASP A 278 -0.69 2.81 4.25
CA ASP A 278 -0.22 1.79 5.18
C ASP A 278 -1.35 1.21 6.05
N LEU A 279 -2.27 2.05 6.53
CA LEU A 279 -3.46 1.62 7.24
C LEU A 279 -4.37 0.76 6.36
N GLN A 280 -4.51 1.06 5.07
CA GLN A 280 -5.28 0.24 4.14
C GLN A 280 -4.68 -1.16 3.98
N MET A 281 -3.36 -1.28 4.02
CA MET A 281 -2.67 -2.57 4.03
C MET A 281 -2.82 -3.29 5.38
N LEU A 282 -2.63 -2.57 6.49
CA LEU A 282 -2.75 -3.11 7.84
C LEU A 282 -4.18 -3.56 8.16
N ALA A 283 -5.21 -2.83 7.73
CA ALA A 283 -6.62 -3.14 7.99
C ALA A 283 -7.06 -4.50 7.42
N LYS A 284 -6.33 -5.04 6.44
CA LYS A 284 -6.52 -6.40 5.93
C LYS A 284 -6.01 -7.48 6.89
N ASP A 285 -5.03 -7.12 7.72
CA ASP A 285 -4.21 -8.04 8.52
C ASP A 285 -4.39 -7.89 10.04
N VAL A 286 -4.82 -6.73 10.52
CA VAL A 286 -5.04 -6.44 11.94
C VAL A 286 -6.35 -5.66 12.16
N PRO A 287 -7.06 -5.89 13.27
CA PRO A 287 -8.24 -5.09 13.62
C PRO A 287 -7.87 -3.62 13.84
N LEU A 288 -8.73 -2.69 13.40
CA LEU A 288 -8.43 -1.25 13.53
C LEU A 288 -8.23 -0.82 14.98
N GLU A 289 -9.05 -1.31 15.89
CA GLU A 289 -8.98 -0.94 17.31
C GLU A 289 -7.74 -1.49 18.03
N SER A 290 -6.93 -2.33 17.39
CA SER A 290 -5.62 -2.73 17.90
C SER A 290 -4.54 -1.69 17.58
N LEU A 291 -4.86 -0.67 16.78
CA LEU A 291 -3.95 0.40 16.42
C LEU A 291 -4.27 1.66 17.22
N ALA A 292 -3.20 2.32 17.69
CA ALA A 292 -3.26 3.67 18.24
C ALA A 292 -2.61 4.62 17.27
N VAL A 293 -3.23 5.79 17.13
CA VAL A 293 -2.68 6.91 16.36
C VAL A 293 -2.40 8.04 17.34
N THR A 294 -1.14 8.47 17.37
CA THR A 294 -0.74 9.72 17.99
C THR A 294 -0.49 10.74 16.90
N PHE A 295 -0.98 11.97 17.05
CA PHE A 295 -0.70 13.03 16.10
C PHE A 295 -0.26 14.31 16.81
N ASP A 296 0.69 15.01 16.18
CA ASP A 296 1.04 16.39 16.48
C ASP A 296 0.42 17.28 15.40
N GLY A 297 -0.33 18.28 15.84
CA GLY A 297 -1.17 19.04 14.95
C GLY A 297 -1.82 20.25 15.60
N TYR A 298 -2.92 20.69 15.01
CA TYR A 298 -3.67 21.85 15.44
C TYR A 298 -5.17 21.56 15.43
N ASP A 299 -5.88 22.11 16.41
CA ASP A 299 -7.35 22.16 16.41
C ASP A 299 -7.82 23.13 15.31
N ASN A 300 -8.69 22.68 14.39
CA ASN A 300 -9.14 23.53 13.28
C ASN A 300 -10.12 24.63 13.71
N LEU A 301 -10.78 24.49 14.87
CA LEU A 301 -11.68 25.49 15.42
C LEU A 301 -10.92 26.55 16.23
N SER A 302 -10.02 26.13 17.13
CA SER A 302 -9.31 27.08 18.01
C SER A 302 -7.98 27.58 17.43
N GLY A 303 -7.34 26.78 16.58
CA GLY A 303 -5.99 27.03 16.08
C GLY A 303 -4.87 26.68 17.08
N ASP A 304 -5.20 26.09 18.23
CA ASP A 304 -4.20 25.72 19.24
C ASP A 304 -3.43 24.47 18.80
N GLN A 305 -2.13 24.45 19.11
CA GLN A 305 -1.31 23.26 18.92
C GLN A 305 -1.72 22.17 19.91
N VAL A 306 -1.89 20.94 19.42
CA VAL A 306 -2.31 19.79 20.22
C VAL A 306 -1.47 18.57 19.86
N THR A 307 -1.24 17.74 20.87
CA THR A 307 -0.77 16.37 20.72
C THR A 307 -1.84 15.48 21.36
N LYS A 308 -2.38 14.55 20.59
CA LYS A 308 -3.43 13.63 21.06
C LYS A 308 -3.12 12.22 20.59
N THR A 309 -3.44 11.26 21.45
CA THR A 309 -3.42 9.83 21.15
C THR A 309 -4.84 9.29 21.24
N GLY A 310 -5.23 8.47 20.27
CA GLY A 310 -6.54 7.83 20.26
C GLY A 310 -6.50 6.46 19.62
N VAL A 311 -7.53 5.67 19.92
CA VAL A 311 -7.74 4.36 19.28
C VAL A 311 -8.30 4.58 17.89
N LEU A 312 -7.76 3.89 16.89
CA LEU A 312 -8.28 3.97 15.53
C LEU A 312 -9.69 3.34 15.47
N ALA A 313 -10.69 4.18 15.19
CA ALA A 313 -12.08 3.76 15.04
C ALA A 313 -12.46 3.56 13.57
N GLY A 314 -11.75 4.25 12.67
CA GLY A 314 -11.98 4.20 11.24
C GLY A 314 -11.07 5.16 10.47
N PHE A 315 -11.12 5.11 9.15
CA PHE A 315 -10.42 6.05 8.28
C PHE A 315 -11.08 6.11 6.90
N THR A 316 -10.80 7.20 6.17
CA THR A 316 -11.27 7.40 4.79
C THR A 316 -10.07 7.66 3.91
N TYR A 317 -9.91 6.86 2.86
CA TYR A 317 -8.81 6.99 1.91
C TYR A 317 -9.18 6.50 0.51
N SER A 318 -8.75 7.26 -0.49
CA SER A 318 -8.70 6.81 -1.88
C SER A 318 -7.49 7.46 -2.56
N GLU A 319 -6.77 6.68 -3.35
CA GLU A 319 -5.58 7.13 -4.09
C GLU A 319 -5.90 8.29 -5.05
N TYR A 320 -7.14 8.38 -5.53
CA TYR A 320 -7.56 9.31 -6.59
C TYR A 320 -8.53 10.41 -6.13
N ASP A 321 -8.81 10.51 -4.84
CA ASP A 321 -9.89 11.36 -4.33
C ASP A 321 -9.39 12.46 -3.36
N ASP A 322 -10.22 13.48 -3.16
CA ASP A 322 -9.85 14.71 -2.44
C ASP A 322 -10.01 14.61 -0.91
N VAL A 323 -10.62 13.54 -0.40
CA VAL A 323 -10.94 13.36 1.03
C VAL A 323 -10.02 12.30 1.66
N ALA A 324 -9.36 12.67 2.76
CA ALA A 324 -8.45 11.81 3.49
C ALA A 324 -8.43 12.21 4.98
N TYR A 325 -8.88 11.31 5.87
CA TYR A 325 -8.87 11.53 7.32
C TYR A 325 -8.86 10.22 8.10
N VAL A 326 -8.40 10.25 9.35
CA VAL A 326 -8.58 9.17 10.34
C VAL A 326 -9.61 9.56 11.39
N GLU A 327 -10.33 8.58 11.93
CA GLU A 327 -11.26 8.73 13.05
C GLU A 327 -10.67 8.07 14.29
N LEU A 328 -10.54 8.85 15.35
CA LEU A 328 -9.91 8.43 16.59
C LEU A 328 -10.87 8.56 17.75
N ASP A 329 -10.96 7.52 18.58
CA ASP A 329 -11.58 7.61 19.90
C ASP A 329 -10.51 8.10 20.90
N VAL A 330 -10.61 9.38 21.27
CA VAL A 330 -9.66 10.08 22.15
C VAL A 330 -10.27 10.27 23.53
N GLU A 331 -9.54 9.95 24.59
CA GLU A 331 -9.99 10.19 25.96
C GLU A 331 -10.17 11.69 26.26
N VAL A 332 -11.27 12.04 26.92
CA VAL A 332 -11.66 13.39 27.29
C VAL A 332 -11.94 13.43 28.79
N GLY A 333 -11.10 14.16 29.53
CA GLY A 333 -11.23 14.32 30.98
C GLY A 333 -10.68 13.15 31.79
N ASP A 334 -10.78 13.24 33.12
CA ASP A 334 -10.21 12.25 34.04
C ASP A 334 -11.13 11.04 34.31
N ASP A 335 -12.39 11.08 33.85
CA ASP A 335 -13.40 10.04 34.08
C ASP A 335 -13.33 8.88 33.07
N GLY A 336 -12.42 8.94 32.09
CA GLY A 336 -12.23 7.89 31.07
C GLY A 336 -13.24 7.92 29.92
N ASP A 337 -14.03 8.98 29.80
CA ASP A 337 -14.95 9.17 28.67
C ASP A 337 -14.15 9.34 27.37
N THR A 338 -14.52 8.64 26.31
CA THR A 338 -13.93 8.82 24.98
C THR A 338 -14.82 9.68 24.09
N LYS A 339 -14.19 10.50 23.25
CA LYS A 339 -14.85 11.27 22.20
C LYS A 339 -14.25 10.91 20.86
N ARG A 340 -15.11 10.57 19.90
CA ARG A 340 -14.70 10.39 18.50
C ARG A 340 -14.36 11.74 17.86
N VAL A 341 -13.21 11.80 17.21
CA VAL A 341 -12.72 12.98 16.49
C VAL A 341 -12.15 12.60 15.13
N THR A 342 -12.13 13.55 14.21
CA THR A 342 -11.55 13.39 12.86
C THR A 342 -10.23 14.14 12.75
N VAL A 343 -9.24 13.55 12.08
CA VAL A 343 -7.92 14.15 11.87
C VAL A 343 -7.55 14.10 10.38
N GLY A 344 -7.43 15.27 9.76
CA GLY A 344 -7.04 15.44 8.36
C GLY A 344 -5.55 15.73 8.18
N ASP A 345 -5.10 15.82 6.92
CA ASP A 345 -3.69 16.14 6.59
C ASP A 345 -3.35 17.59 6.95
N TRP A 346 -2.06 17.93 6.90
CA TRP A 346 -1.58 19.29 7.11
C TRP A 346 -2.29 20.28 6.17
N LYS A 347 -2.81 21.38 6.76
CA LYS A 347 -3.64 22.41 6.10
C LYS A 347 -5.04 21.97 5.65
N SER A 348 -5.54 20.82 6.10
CA SER A 348 -6.96 20.50 6.02
C SER A 348 -7.79 21.43 6.92
N GLU A 349 -9.05 21.70 6.53
CA GLU A 349 -9.97 22.58 7.27
C GLU A 349 -11.33 21.93 7.56
N SER A 350 -11.61 20.75 7.01
CA SER A 350 -12.91 20.06 7.16
C SER A 350 -13.01 19.24 8.45
N GLU A 351 -11.90 18.65 8.88
CA GLU A 351 -11.82 17.76 10.05
C GLU A 351 -11.66 18.55 11.36
N ASP A 352 -11.90 17.89 12.50
CA ASP A 352 -11.73 18.50 13.83
C ASP A 352 -10.29 18.97 14.07
N PHE A 353 -9.32 18.17 13.61
CA PHE A 353 -7.89 18.44 13.74
C PHE A 353 -7.17 18.29 12.40
N LYS A 354 -6.03 18.97 12.26
CA LYS A 354 -5.06 18.75 11.18
C LYS A 354 -3.73 18.30 11.76
N ALA A 355 -3.14 17.24 11.21
CA ALA A 355 -1.86 16.71 11.65
C ALA A 355 -0.72 17.14 10.72
N HIS A 356 0.45 17.46 11.29
CA HIS A 356 1.70 17.59 10.52
C HIS A 356 2.66 16.42 10.76
N GLN A 357 2.44 15.66 11.83
CA GLN A 357 3.14 14.44 12.15
C GLN A 357 2.14 13.45 12.75
N ILE A 358 2.23 12.20 12.32
CA ILE A 358 1.35 11.11 12.71
C ILE A 358 2.23 9.92 13.06
N SER A 359 2.00 9.31 14.21
CA SER A 359 2.66 8.09 14.66
C SER A 359 1.61 7.01 14.78
N LEU A 360 1.86 5.89 14.10
CA LEU A 360 1.04 4.70 14.15
C LEU A 360 1.76 3.64 14.98
N GLU A 361 1.06 3.08 15.96
CA GLU A 361 1.60 2.05 16.83
C GLU A 361 0.55 0.98 17.12
N GLU A 362 1.01 -0.23 17.38
CA GLU A 362 0.14 -1.27 17.92
C GLU A 362 -0.13 -0.97 19.39
N ARG A 363 -1.40 -0.99 19.80
CA ARG A 363 -1.78 -0.75 21.18
C ARG A 363 -1.16 -1.81 22.07
N ASP A 364 -0.64 -1.36 23.21
CA ASP A 364 0.07 -2.14 24.23
C ASP A 364 -0.43 -3.59 24.34
N ASP A 365 0.53 -4.53 24.37
CA ASP A 365 0.37 -5.99 24.28
C ASP A 365 -0.81 -6.54 25.11
N ARG A 366 -1.18 -5.86 26.20
CA ARG A 366 -2.32 -6.19 27.07
C ARG A 366 -3.68 -6.21 26.37
N THR A 367 -3.95 -5.36 25.38
CA THR A 367 -5.28 -5.30 24.73
C THR A 367 -5.46 -6.45 23.75
N ILE A 368 -4.46 -6.69 22.90
CA ILE A 368 -4.44 -7.86 22.01
C ILE A 368 -4.40 -9.14 22.83
N LYS A 369 -3.61 -9.16 23.92
CA LYS A 369 -3.62 -10.29 24.85
C LYS A 369 -5.00 -10.51 25.48
N ALA A 370 -5.70 -9.46 25.90
CA ALA A 370 -7.06 -9.58 26.42
C ALA A 370 -8.03 -10.12 25.36
N LEU A 371 -7.94 -9.65 24.11
CA LEU A 371 -8.75 -10.18 22.99
C LEU A 371 -8.41 -11.64 22.68
N ARG A 372 -7.13 -12.03 22.75
CA ARG A 372 -6.69 -13.43 22.60
C ARG A 372 -7.18 -14.29 23.75
N GLU A 373 -7.12 -13.80 24.99
CA GLU A 373 -7.67 -14.47 26.17
C GLU A 373 -9.20 -14.63 26.05
N GLU A 374 -9.91 -13.62 25.56
CA GLU A 374 -11.35 -13.69 25.30
C GLU A 374 -11.67 -14.67 24.16
N THR A 375 -10.89 -14.67 23.08
CA THR A 375 -10.99 -15.61 21.97
C THR A 375 -10.79 -17.04 22.48
N ALA A 376 -9.74 -17.30 23.25
CA ALA A 376 -9.47 -18.61 23.85
C ALA A 376 -10.62 -19.05 24.78
N ALA A 377 -11.15 -18.14 25.60
CA ALA A 377 -12.31 -18.43 26.44
C ALA A 377 -13.57 -18.76 25.60
N SER A 378 -13.75 -18.14 24.44
CA SER A 378 -14.86 -18.40 23.51
C SER A 378 -14.75 -19.79 22.89
N PHE A 379 -13.56 -20.18 22.43
CA PHE A 379 -13.32 -21.51 21.89
C PHE A 379 -13.44 -22.60 22.96
N GLN A 380 -12.98 -22.33 24.18
CA GLN A 380 -13.15 -23.25 25.29
C GLN A 380 -14.63 -23.44 25.65
N ALA A 381 -15.41 -22.36 25.72
CA ALA A 381 -16.86 -22.45 25.93
C ALA A 381 -17.55 -23.24 24.82
N CYS A 382 -17.17 -23.00 23.56
CA CYS A 382 -17.66 -23.75 22.42
C CYS A 382 -17.36 -25.26 22.54
N LEU A 383 -16.15 -25.64 22.97
CA LEU A 383 -15.77 -27.05 23.16
C LEU A 383 -16.58 -27.73 24.28
N GLU A 384 -16.93 -26.98 25.32
CA GLU A 384 -17.73 -27.47 26.45
C GLU A 384 -19.21 -27.65 26.08
N GLU A 385 -19.75 -26.77 25.23
CA GLU A 385 -21.13 -26.82 24.76
C GLU A 385 -21.31 -27.79 23.59
N LEU A 386 -20.33 -27.92 22.69
CA LEU A 386 -20.42 -28.78 21.51
C LEU A 386 -20.45 -30.27 21.92
N PRO A 387 -21.47 -31.04 21.52
CA PRO A 387 -21.56 -32.46 21.87
C PRO A 387 -20.51 -33.30 21.15
N GLU A 388 -20.12 -34.44 21.74
CA GLU A 388 -19.15 -35.38 21.13
C GLU A 388 -19.68 -35.99 19.81
N GLN A 389 -21.00 -36.11 19.70
CA GLN A 389 -21.70 -36.54 18.49
C GLN A 389 -22.81 -35.53 18.24
N LEU A 390 -22.85 -34.99 17.01
CA LEU A 390 -23.87 -34.04 16.60
C LEU A 390 -25.22 -34.74 16.46
N SER A 391 -26.27 -33.95 16.70
CA SER A 391 -27.65 -34.40 16.58
C SER A 391 -28.01 -34.48 15.09
N PRO A 392 -28.80 -35.49 14.65
CA PRO A 392 -29.35 -35.47 13.31
C PRO A 392 -30.21 -34.23 13.12
N ALA A 393 -30.02 -33.53 12.01
CA ALA A 393 -30.73 -32.30 11.69
C ALA A 393 -31.09 -32.24 10.21
N ASN A 394 -32.21 -31.57 9.93
CA ASN A 394 -32.71 -31.34 8.58
C ASN A 394 -32.39 -29.91 8.18
N VAL A 395 -31.65 -29.74 7.09
CA VAL A 395 -31.23 -28.41 6.63
C VAL A 395 -31.59 -28.22 5.17
N VAL A 396 -32.12 -27.03 4.85
CA VAL A 396 -32.39 -26.62 3.48
C VAL A 396 -31.35 -25.57 3.07
N VAL A 397 -30.69 -25.78 1.93
CA VAL A 397 -29.73 -24.82 1.35
C VAL A 397 -30.12 -24.47 -0.09
N GLY A 398 -30.15 -23.18 -0.43
CA GLY A 398 -30.44 -22.71 -1.77
C GLY A 398 -30.08 -21.25 -2.02
N PHE A 399 -30.54 -20.57 -3.08
CA PHE A 399 -31.09 -21.14 -4.33
C PHE A 399 -30.08 -21.07 -5.50
N ASP A 400 -28.80 -20.84 -5.23
CA ASP A 400 -27.80 -20.68 -6.27
C ASP A 400 -27.32 -22.02 -6.84
N GLY A 401 -26.33 -21.98 -7.73
CA GLY A 401 -25.79 -23.18 -8.36
C GLY A 401 -24.87 -22.84 -9.52
N TYR A 402 -23.59 -23.15 -9.33
CA TYR A 402 -22.54 -22.83 -10.29
C TYR A 402 -21.78 -24.07 -10.74
N THR A 403 -21.32 -24.03 -11.98
CA THR A 403 -20.22 -24.87 -12.45
C THR A 403 -19.02 -23.97 -12.64
N ASP A 404 -18.06 -24.08 -11.73
CA ASP A 404 -16.81 -23.35 -11.77
C ASP A 404 -15.81 -24.14 -12.62
N HIS A 405 -15.34 -23.46 -13.65
CA HIS A 405 -14.42 -23.99 -14.62
C HIS A 405 -13.02 -23.49 -14.28
N ILE A 406 -12.19 -24.33 -13.66
CA ILE A 406 -10.85 -23.93 -13.24
C ILE A 406 -9.95 -23.80 -14.46
N ARG A 407 -9.38 -22.61 -14.64
CA ARG A 407 -8.55 -22.19 -15.78
C ARG A 407 -7.15 -21.83 -15.35
N THR A 408 -6.19 -22.38 -16.09
CA THR A 408 -4.78 -21.97 -16.04
C THR A 408 -4.44 -21.19 -17.30
N LEU A 409 -3.96 -19.95 -17.14
CA LEU A 409 -3.52 -19.13 -18.27
C LEU A 409 -2.21 -19.67 -18.86
N VAL A 410 -2.19 -19.75 -20.19
CA VAL A 410 -1.06 -20.20 -20.98
C VAL A 410 -0.24 -18.99 -21.40
N GLY A 411 1.04 -18.97 -21.00
CA GLY A 411 2.06 -18.03 -21.45
C GLY A 411 2.69 -18.50 -22.76
N GLU A 412 3.96 -18.94 -22.73
CA GLU A 412 4.63 -19.45 -23.93
C GLU A 412 4.34 -20.94 -24.15
N ARG A 413 3.64 -21.27 -25.25
CA ARG A 413 3.38 -22.66 -25.64
C ARG A 413 4.60 -23.27 -26.34
N LYS A 414 5.27 -24.19 -25.63
CA LYS A 414 6.44 -24.95 -26.13
C LYS A 414 6.04 -26.20 -26.94
N SER A 415 4.89 -26.79 -26.64
CA SER A 415 4.29 -27.91 -27.39
C SER A 415 2.78 -28.04 -27.14
N GLN A 416 2.15 -29.07 -27.70
CA GLN A 416 0.72 -29.35 -27.47
C GLN A 416 0.39 -29.59 -25.97
N ARG A 417 1.34 -30.12 -25.18
CA ARG A 417 1.14 -30.44 -23.76
C ARG A 417 2.07 -29.68 -22.81
N MET A 418 2.94 -28.83 -23.34
CA MET A 418 3.94 -28.13 -22.54
C MET A 418 3.85 -26.64 -22.85
N TYR A 419 3.62 -25.86 -21.81
CA TYR A 419 3.53 -24.42 -21.85
C TYR A 419 4.04 -23.85 -20.53
N ASP A 420 4.44 -22.59 -20.54
CA ASP A 420 4.66 -21.83 -19.33
C ASP A 420 3.31 -21.30 -18.83
N GLU A 421 3.10 -21.31 -17.52
CA GLU A 421 1.89 -20.79 -16.88
C GLU A 421 2.07 -19.31 -16.57
N ILE A 422 1.01 -18.52 -16.78
CA ILE A 422 0.96 -17.17 -16.24
C ILE A 422 0.36 -17.30 -14.84
N GLY A 423 1.24 -17.41 -13.84
CA GLY A 423 0.88 -17.70 -12.46
C GLY A 423 0.66 -16.46 -11.57
N GLU A 424 1.04 -15.27 -12.03
CA GLU A 424 0.92 -14.02 -11.26
C GLU A 424 -0.03 -13.06 -11.98
N PHE A 425 -0.98 -12.48 -11.25
CA PHE A 425 -1.95 -11.49 -11.68
C PHE A 425 -1.25 -10.24 -12.22
N ASP A 426 -0.12 -9.88 -11.61
CA ASP A 426 0.67 -8.73 -12.04
C ASP A 426 1.21 -8.88 -13.47
N THR A 427 1.50 -10.11 -13.90
CA THR A 427 1.85 -10.40 -15.30
C THR A 427 0.68 -10.09 -16.24
N VAL A 428 -0.55 -10.39 -15.83
CA VAL A 428 -1.76 -10.08 -16.60
C VAL A 428 -2.01 -8.57 -16.66
N ARG A 429 -1.80 -7.85 -15.55
CA ARG A 429 -1.86 -6.38 -15.49
C ARG A 429 -0.90 -5.73 -16.48
N GLU A 430 0.34 -6.21 -16.56
CA GLU A 430 1.31 -5.75 -17.55
C GLU A 430 0.83 -5.98 -18.98
N MET A 431 0.25 -7.15 -19.25
CA MET A 431 -0.27 -7.49 -20.58
C MET A 431 -1.39 -6.53 -21.02
N PHE A 432 -2.34 -6.21 -20.14
CA PHE A 432 -3.37 -5.19 -20.41
C PHE A 432 -2.77 -3.82 -20.67
N THR A 433 -1.79 -3.42 -19.85
CA THR A 433 -1.11 -2.13 -20.00
C THR A 433 -0.40 -2.01 -21.35
N ARG A 434 0.38 -3.04 -21.74
CA ARG A 434 1.08 -3.07 -23.05
C ARG A 434 0.09 -3.07 -24.22
N ALA A 435 -1.02 -3.80 -24.11
CA ALA A 435 -2.06 -3.82 -25.14
C ALA A 435 -2.69 -2.44 -25.33
N ALA A 436 -3.04 -1.76 -24.24
CA ALA A 436 -3.61 -0.42 -24.25
C ALA A 436 -2.66 0.63 -24.85
N LEU A 437 -1.35 0.50 -24.62
CA LEU A 437 -0.35 1.43 -25.15
C LEU A 437 -0.02 1.24 -26.63
N SER A 438 -0.32 0.08 -27.21
CA SER A 438 0.15 -0.31 -28.55
C SER A 438 -0.96 -0.57 -29.57
N ASP A 439 -2.22 -0.28 -29.24
CA ASP A 439 -3.42 -0.62 -30.03
C ASP A 439 -3.43 -2.09 -30.50
N ARG A 440 -2.78 -2.98 -29.75
CA ARG A 440 -2.68 -4.40 -30.08
C ARG A 440 -3.87 -5.16 -29.52
N THR A 441 -4.36 -6.13 -30.29
CA THR A 441 -5.32 -7.12 -29.78
C THR A 441 -4.64 -7.96 -28.69
N LEU A 442 -5.17 -7.87 -27.48
CA LEU A 442 -4.81 -8.76 -26.39
C LEU A 442 -5.53 -10.10 -26.58
N GLN A 443 -4.79 -11.19 -26.46
CA GLN A 443 -5.32 -12.54 -26.56
C GLN A 443 -4.80 -13.37 -25.40
N PHE A 444 -5.71 -14.06 -24.73
CA PHE A 444 -5.40 -15.06 -23.72
C PHE A 444 -5.71 -16.45 -24.28
N GLU A 445 -4.86 -17.41 -23.91
CA GLU A 445 -5.11 -18.83 -24.07
C GLU A 445 -5.16 -19.45 -22.67
N TRP A 446 -6.03 -20.41 -22.45
CA TRP A 446 -6.12 -21.14 -21.19
C TRP A 446 -6.39 -22.63 -21.42
N VAL A 447 -6.10 -23.42 -20.39
CA VAL A 447 -6.53 -24.82 -20.30
C VAL A 447 -7.48 -25.00 -19.13
N GLU A 448 -8.41 -25.95 -19.27
CA GLU A 448 -9.25 -26.42 -18.16
C GLU A 448 -8.51 -27.51 -17.39
N SER A 449 -8.32 -27.32 -16.09
CA SER A 449 -7.79 -28.36 -15.19
C SER A 449 -8.93 -29.17 -14.56
N GLU A 450 -9.99 -28.50 -14.12
CA GLU A 450 -11.04 -29.08 -13.31
C GLU A 450 -12.39 -28.37 -13.53
N ARG A 451 -13.48 -29.06 -13.20
CA ARG A 451 -14.83 -28.48 -13.06
C ARG A 451 -15.41 -28.91 -11.72
N VAL A 452 -15.85 -27.93 -10.93
CA VAL A 452 -16.39 -28.18 -9.60
C VAL A 452 -17.72 -27.43 -9.41
N PRO A 453 -18.63 -27.96 -8.58
CA PRO A 453 -19.75 -27.17 -8.07
C PRO A 453 -19.25 -25.96 -7.28
N GLY A 454 -19.85 -24.80 -7.54
CA GLY A 454 -19.56 -23.55 -6.83
C GLY A 454 -20.82 -22.88 -6.29
N GLY A 455 -20.61 -21.83 -5.49
CA GLY A 455 -21.65 -21.04 -4.83
C GLY A 455 -22.06 -21.58 -3.47
N HIS A 456 -22.92 -20.83 -2.80
CA HIS A 456 -23.34 -21.09 -1.42
C HIS A 456 -23.89 -22.51 -1.24
N THR A 457 -24.76 -22.91 -2.17
CA THR A 457 -25.39 -24.24 -2.12
C THR A 457 -24.36 -25.36 -2.24
N ALA A 458 -23.27 -25.13 -2.96
CA ALA A 458 -22.18 -26.10 -3.06
C ALA A 458 -21.30 -26.12 -1.80
N HIS A 459 -20.85 -24.95 -1.33
CA HIS A 459 -19.87 -24.86 -0.24
C HIS A 459 -20.48 -25.14 1.15
N ALA A 460 -21.58 -24.47 1.48
CA ALA A 460 -22.28 -24.69 2.75
C ALA A 460 -22.97 -26.06 2.76
N GLY A 461 -23.63 -26.42 1.66
CA GLY A 461 -24.30 -27.72 1.51
C GLY A 461 -23.36 -28.90 1.70
N ARG A 462 -22.17 -28.86 1.07
CA ARG A 462 -21.16 -29.92 1.22
C ARG A 462 -20.63 -30.01 2.65
N THR A 463 -20.50 -28.87 3.32
CA THR A 463 -20.08 -28.84 4.71
C THR A 463 -21.07 -29.57 5.61
N MET A 464 -22.35 -29.22 5.49
CA MET A 464 -23.42 -29.81 6.30
C MET A 464 -23.64 -31.30 5.99
N GLU A 465 -23.57 -31.70 4.70
CA GLU A 465 -23.68 -33.12 4.30
C GLU A 465 -22.51 -33.93 4.88
N SER A 466 -21.27 -33.43 4.77
CA SER A 466 -20.08 -34.15 5.25
C SER A 466 -20.06 -34.40 6.76
N ILE A 467 -20.75 -33.55 7.52
CA ILE A 467 -20.89 -33.63 8.97
C ILE A 467 -22.05 -34.55 9.39
N GLY A 468 -22.90 -34.95 8.42
CA GLY A 468 -23.92 -35.98 8.58
C GLY A 468 -25.36 -35.46 8.74
N TYR A 469 -25.62 -34.20 8.40
CA TYR A 469 -26.98 -33.66 8.36
C TYR A 469 -27.75 -34.15 7.14
N ASP A 470 -29.08 -34.20 7.24
CA ASP A 470 -29.96 -34.47 6.11
C ASP A 470 -30.17 -33.17 5.34
N VAL A 471 -29.51 -33.06 4.18
CA VAL A 471 -29.42 -31.81 3.43
C VAL A 471 -30.32 -31.85 2.20
N GLN A 472 -31.28 -30.93 2.17
CA GLN A 472 -32.08 -30.62 0.98
C GLN A 472 -31.45 -29.43 0.24
N LEU A 473 -30.88 -29.70 -0.92
CA LEU A 473 -30.32 -28.67 -1.79
C LEU A 473 -31.35 -28.27 -2.83
N ILE A 474 -31.60 -26.98 -2.96
CA ILE A 474 -32.49 -26.43 -3.99
C ILE A 474 -31.71 -25.39 -4.77
N GLY A 475 -31.58 -25.55 -6.08
CA GLY A 475 -30.72 -24.65 -6.85
C GLY A 475 -30.60 -25.00 -8.32
N TYR A 476 -29.67 -24.37 -9.02
CA TYR A 476 -29.50 -24.56 -10.46
C TYR A 476 -28.46 -25.65 -10.74
N PHE A 477 -28.87 -26.92 -10.82
CA PHE A 477 -27.93 -28.07 -10.91
C PHE A 477 -27.94 -28.80 -12.25
N GLY A 478 -28.79 -28.37 -13.19
CA GLY A 478 -29.02 -29.00 -14.49
C GLY A 478 -30.37 -29.70 -14.57
N GLN A 479 -30.92 -29.80 -15.78
CA GLN A 479 -32.05 -30.71 -16.05
C GLN A 479 -31.72 -31.61 -17.24
N PRO A 480 -31.39 -32.91 -17.02
CA PRO A 480 -31.20 -33.57 -15.72
C PRO A 480 -30.03 -32.97 -14.93
N VAL A 481 -29.97 -33.26 -13.62
CA VAL A 481 -28.86 -32.85 -12.73
C VAL A 481 -27.53 -33.29 -13.37
N ARG A 482 -26.55 -32.38 -13.42
CA ARG A 482 -25.26 -32.65 -14.04
C ARG A 482 -24.36 -33.49 -13.14
N ASP A 483 -23.43 -34.19 -13.76
CA ASP A 483 -22.48 -35.10 -13.09
C ASP A 483 -21.66 -34.36 -12.04
N GLU A 484 -21.28 -33.09 -12.29
CA GLU A 484 -20.51 -32.29 -11.31
C GLU A 484 -21.21 -32.20 -9.94
N PHE A 485 -22.55 -32.09 -9.93
CA PHE A 485 -23.33 -32.04 -8.70
C PHE A 485 -23.66 -33.43 -8.15
N SER A 486 -24.08 -34.37 -9.00
CA SER A 486 -24.49 -35.71 -8.55
C SER A 486 -23.33 -36.59 -8.09
N GLU A 487 -22.11 -36.33 -8.56
CA GLU A 487 -20.89 -36.99 -8.05
C GLU A 487 -20.37 -36.35 -6.75
N THR A 488 -20.63 -35.05 -6.54
CA THR A 488 -20.22 -34.33 -5.33
C THR A 488 -21.17 -34.60 -4.16
N PHE A 489 -22.47 -34.59 -4.43
CA PHE A 489 -23.55 -34.76 -3.44
C PHE A 489 -24.18 -36.14 -3.63
N THR A 490 -23.76 -37.09 -2.80
CA THR A 490 -24.22 -38.48 -2.91
C THR A 490 -25.38 -38.81 -1.99
N ASP A 491 -25.49 -38.10 -0.87
CA ASP A 491 -26.48 -38.35 0.17
C ASP A 491 -27.53 -37.23 0.26
N ALA A 492 -27.18 -36.00 -0.16
CA ALA A 492 -28.10 -34.87 -0.22
C ALA A 492 -29.18 -35.02 -1.30
N ASN A 493 -30.37 -34.49 -1.02
CA ASN A 493 -31.46 -34.44 -2.00
C ASN A 493 -31.33 -33.19 -2.89
N LEU A 494 -31.11 -33.39 -4.19
CA LEU A 494 -30.91 -32.31 -5.17
C LEU A 494 -32.22 -31.99 -5.91
N LEU A 495 -32.79 -30.81 -5.62
CA LEU A 495 -33.90 -30.24 -6.39
C LEU A 495 -33.38 -29.17 -7.35
N SER A 496 -33.44 -29.46 -8.65
CA SER A 496 -32.87 -28.58 -9.68
C SER A 496 -33.90 -27.66 -10.34
N LEU A 497 -33.68 -26.35 -10.21
CA LEU A 497 -34.46 -25.27 -10.82
C LEU A 497 -34.10 -25.00 -12.29
N GLY A 498 -33.01 -25.58 -12.81
CA GLY A 498 -32.57 -25.30 -14.17
C GLY A 498 -31.09 -25.56 -14.41
N GLN A 499 -30.54 -24.96 -15.47
CA GLN A 499 -29.11 -25.09 -15.77
C GLN A 499 -28.26 -24.27 -14.79
N PRO A 500 -27.09 -24.79 -14.33
CA PRO A 500 -26.17 -24.03 -13.49
C PRO A 500 -25.62 -22.82 -14.23
N THR A 501 -25.26 -21.80 -13.46
CA THR A 501 -24.45 -20.68 -13.95
C THR A 501 -23.02 -21.13 -14.17
N SER A 502 -22.41 -20.69 -15.26
CA SER A 502 -21.03 -21.05 -15.60
C SER A 502 -20.10 -19.91 -15.21
N THR A 503 -19.04 -20.23 -14.47
CA THR A 503 -17.99 -19.28 -14.10
C THR A 503 -16.66 -19.78 -14.66
N GLU A 504 -15.95 -18.94 -15.40
CA GLU A 504 -14.55 -19.18 -15.73
C GLU A 504 -13.70 -18.67 -14.56
N TYR A 505 -13.02 -19.60 -13.89
CA TYR A 505 -12.26 -19.35 -12.68
C TYR A 505 -10.77 -19.32 -13.01
N LEU A 506 -10.09 -18.17 -12.84
CA LEU A 506 -8.65 -18.03 -13.07
C LEU A 506 -7.93 -17.83 -11.72
N GLN A 507 -7.12 -18.81 -11.31
CA GLN A 507 -6.29 -18.72 -10.09
C GLN A 507 -4.88 -18.23 -10.42
N PHE A 508 -4.41 -17.25 -9.64
CA PHE A 508 -3.02 -16.79 -9.60
C PHE A 508 -2.44 -17.03 -8.19
N GLY A 509 -1.12 -16.94 -8.03
CA GLY A 509 -0.44 -17.03 -6.72
C GLY A 509 -0.75 -15.84 -5.82
N ASP A 510 -1.07 -14.70 -6.43
CA ASP A 510 -1.31 -13.38 -5.83
C ASP A 510 -2.78 -12.91 -5.97
N GLY A 511 -3.69 -13.74 -6.50
CA GLY A 511 -5.10 -13.36 -6.62
C GLY A 511 -5.95 -14.30 -7.50
N LYS A 512 -7.17 -13.86 -7.84
CA LYS A 512 -8.07 -14.61 -8.74
C LYS A 512 -8.94 -13.69 -9.59
N VAL A 513 -9.45 -14.21 -10.70
CA VAL A 513 -10.43 -13.53 -11.56
C VAL A 513 -11.56 -14.48 -11.93
N LEU A 514 -12.80 -14.03 -11.74
CA LEU A 514 -14.01 -14.78 -12.07
C LEU A 514 -14.74 -14.10 -13.23
N PHE A 515 -15.05 -14.87 -14.28
CA PHE A 515 -15.97 -14.43 -15.33
C PHE A 515 -17.24 -15.28 -15.30
N THR A 516 -18.34 -14.69 -14.84
CA THR A 516 -19.60 -15.41 -14.58
C THR A 516 -20.70 -15.05 -15.59
N ASP A 517 -21.35 -16.05 -16.18
CA ASP A 517 -22.53 -15.87 -17.03
C ASP A 517 -23.83 -15.77 -16.23
N SER A 518 -24.15 -14.58 -15.72
CA SER A 518 -25.29 -14.34 -14.82
C SER A 518 -26.69 -14.35 -15.48
N ARG A 519 -26.84 -14.86 -16.71
CA ARG A 519 -28.15 -14.85 -17.40
C ARG A 519 -29.18 -15.79 -16.79
N THR A 520 -28.74 -16.82 -16.09
CA THR A 520 -29.57 -17.96 -15.64
C THR A 520 -30.50 -17.60 -14.47
N HIS A 521 -30.13 -16.64 -13.63
CA HIS A 521 -30.84 -16.31 -12.38
C HIS A 521 -31.88 -15.17 -12.51
N ARG A 522 -31.83 -14.37 -13.59
CA ARG A 522 -32.58 -13.10 -13.71
C ARG A 522 -34.10 -13.21 -13.69
N ALA A 523 -34.65 -14.42 -13.80
CA ALA A 523 -36.09 -14.66 -13.89
C ALA A 523 -36.71 -15.24 -12.61
N LEU A 524 -35.91 -15.64 -11.61
CA LEU A 524 -36.45 -16.27 -10.41
C LEU A 524 -37.17 -15.24 -9.53
N ASN A 525 -38.40 -15.56 -9.18
CA ASN A 525 -39.29 -14.85 -8.25
C ASN A 525 -40.25 -15.90 -7.64
N TRP A 526 -41.14 -15.48 -6.74
CA TRP A 526 -42.05 -16.43 -6.10
C TRP A 526 -42.92 -17.22 -7.08
N GLU A 527 -43.51 -16.55 -8.08
CA GLU A 527 -44.39 -17.21 -9.06
C GLU A 527 -43.65 -18.30 -9.83
N THR A 528 -42.45 -17.99 -10.35
CA THR A 528 -41.63 -18.95 -11.08
C THR A 528 -41.05 -20.03 -10.18
N LEU A 529 -40.68 -19.71 -8.93
CA LEU A 529 -40.27 -20.73 -7.95
C LEU A 529 -41.41 -21.74 -7.71
N CYS A 530 -42.66 -21.28 -7.57
CA CYS A 530 -43.83 -22.15 -7.45
C CYS A 530 -44.12 -23.00 -8.71
N GLU A 531 -43.66 -22.59 -9.89
CA GLU A 531 -43.75 -23.43 -11.10
C GLU A 531 -42.76 -24.61 -11.05
N TYR A 532 -41.59 -24.41 -10.43
CA TYR A 532 -40.57 -25.46 -10.26
C TYR A 532 -40.85 -26.34 -9.03
N VAL A 533 -41.25 -25.72 -7.93
CA VAL A 533 -41.54 -26.35 -6.64
C VAL A 533 -42.94 -25.90 -6.21
N PRO A 534 -43.98 -26.69 -6.50
CA PRO A 534 -45.33 -26.41 -6.05
C PRO A 534 -45.40 -26.09 -4.55
N LEU A 535 -46.35 -25.23 -4.16
CA LEU A 535 -46.49 -24.76 -2.77
C LEU A 535 -46.57 -25.91 -1.76
N ASP A 536 -47.32 -26.98 -2.06
CA ASP A 536 -47.47 -28.14 -1.17
C ASP A 536 -46.12 -28.86 -0.95
N ASP A 537 -45.28 -28.94 -1.99
CA ASP A 537 -43.94 -29.53 -1.90
C ASP A 537 -43.00 -28.62 -1.09
N MET A 538 -43.11 -27.30 -1.24
CA MET A 538 -42.34 -26.34 -0.43
C MET A 538 -42.70 -26.43 1.06
N VAL A 539 -43.99 -26.62 1.38
CA VAL A 539 -44.45 -26.86 2.76
C VAL A 539 -43.88 -28.17 3.29
N GLU A 540 -43.90 -29.25 2.49
CA GLU A 540 -43.30 -30.53 2.87
C GLU A 540 -41.80 -30.42 3.14
N TYR A 541 -41.06 -29.69 2.30
CA TYR A 541 -39.60 -29.52 2.47
C TYR A 541 -39.22 -28.71 3.70
N LEU A 542 -40.06 -27.76 4.13
CA LEU A 542 -39.78 -26.89 5.27
C LEU A 542 -40.38 -27.41 6.59
N GLU A 543 -41.26 -28.40 6.55
CA GLU A 543 -41.87 -28.97 7.76
C GLU A 543 -40.83 -29.78 8.56
N GLY A 544 -40.48 -29.30 9.75
CA GLY A 544 -39.47 -29.93 10.59
C GLY A 544 -38.03 -29.73 10.12
N THR A 545 -37.79 -28.74 9.27
CA THR A 545 -36.45 -28.20 9.01
C THR A 545 -35.96 -27.42 10.22
N ASP A 546 -34.70 -27.60 10.59
CA ASP A 546 -34.08 -26.88 11.70
C ASP A 546 -33.55 -25.52 11.22
N VAL A 547 -32.80 -25.51 10.11
CA VAL A 547 -32.16 -24.31 9.56
C VAL A 547 -32.41 -24.20 8.06
N VAL A 548 -32.65 -22.98 7.59
CA VAL A 548 -32.71 -22.64 6.17
C VAL A 548 -31.57 -21.68 5.85
N SER A 549 -30.72 -22.01 4.88
CA SER A 549 -29.61 -21.17 4.44
C SER A 549 -29.78 -20.76 2.98
N ILE A 550 -29.85 -19.46 2.71
CA ILE A 550 -30.10 -18.96 1.36
C ILE A 550 -29.04 -17.92 0.96
N GLY A 551 -28.15 -18.34 0.06
CA GLY A 551 -27.11 -17.50 -0.52
C GLY A 551 -27.45 -16.98 -1.90
N GLY A 552 -26.52 -16.20 -2.46
CA GLY A 552 -26.64 -15.67 -3.83
C GLY A 552 -27.77 -14.64 -4.00
N TRP A 553 -28.25 -14.03 -2.93
CA TRP A 553 -29.35 -13.05 -2.95
C TRP A 553 -29.21 -12.04 -4.10
N ALA A 554 -28.06 -11.37 -4.25
CA ALA A 554 -27.87 -10.32 -5.26
C ALA A 554 -28.03 -10.80 -6.72
N LEU A 555 -28.04 -12.11 -6.97
CA LEU A 555 -28.27 -12.70 -8.29
C LEU A 555 -29.74 -12.71 -8.71
N PHE A 556 -30.66 -12.54 -7.76
CA PHE A 556 -32.10 -12.70 -7.93
C PHE A 556 -32.80 -11.34 -7.73
N PRO A 557 -33.04 -10.56 -8.80
CA PRO A 557 -33.57 -9.20 -8.68
C PRO A 557 -34.98 -9.07 -8.07
N GLN A 558 -35.62 -10.20 -7.77
CA GLN A 558 -36.97 -10.30 -7.19
C GLN A 558 -36.98 -11.25 -5.98
N ILE A 559 -35.85 -11.40 -5.25
CA ILE A 559 -35.79 -12.27 -4.07
C ILE A 559 -36.82 -11.83 -3.01
N SER A 560 -37.11 -10.52 -2.90
CA SER A 560 -38.11 -9.96 -1.99
C SER A 560 -39.45 -10.70 -2.09
N THR A 561 -39.87 -11.03 -3.31
CA THR A 561 -41.11 -11.77 -3.54
C THR A 561 -41.06 -13.19 -2.96
N ILE A 562 -39.89 -13.81 -2.93
CA ILE A 562 -39.69 -15.17 -2.39
C ILE A 562 -39.77 -15.13 -0.87
N TRP A 563 -39.17 -14.13 -0.22
CA TRP A 563 -39.30 -13.90 1.22
C TRP A 563 -40.76 -13.68 1.64
N GLU A 564 -41.46 -12.84 0.88
CA GLU A 564 -42.90 -12.60 1.07
C GLU A 564 -43.71 -13.89 0.89
N GLY A 565 -43.40 -14.67 -0.14
CA GLY A 565 -44.05 -15.96 -0.41
C GLY A 565 -43.86 -16.97 0.72
N PHE A 566 -42.64 -17.12 1.23
CA PHE A 566 -42.37 -17.95 2.40
C PHE A 566 -43.20 -17.50 3.61
N ARG A 567 -43.11 -16.21 3.96
CA ARG A 567 -43.80 -15.65 5.13
C ARG A 567 -45.31 -15.73 5.03
N GLU A 568 -45.89 -15.43 3.87
CA GLU A 568 -47.34 -15.27 3.70
C GLU A 568 -48.07 -16.54 3.26
N GLN A 569 -47.38 -17.46 2.57
CA GLN A 569 -48.01 -18.64 1.97
C GLN A 569 -47.49 -19.96 2.54
N VAL A 570 -46.21 -20.06 2.90
CA VAL A 570 -45.64 -21.31 3.44
C VAL A 570 -45.76 -21.36 4.96
N TYR A 571 -45.21 -20.38 5.66
CA TYR A 571 -45.19 -20.33 7.13
C TYR A 571 -46.56 -20.55 7.80
N PRO A 572 -47.67 -19.98 7.31
CA PRO A 572 -48.99 -20.20 7.91
C PRO A 572 -49.50 -21.65 7.83
N GLN A 573 -48.86 -22.50 6.99
CA GLN A 573 -49.23 -23.90 6.79
C GLN A 573 -48.33 -24.87 7.58
N LEU A 574 -47.19 -24.41 8.10
CA LEU A 574 -46.24 -25.24 8.83
C LEU A 574 -46.72 -25.50 10.26
N SER A 575 -46.60 -26.74 10.72
CA SER A 575 -46.87 -27.10 12.11
C SER A 575 -45.62 -27.03 12.98
N ASN A 576 -44.47 -27.36 12.39
CA ASN A 576 -43.13 -27.21 12.97
C ASN A 576 -42.24 -26.41 12.00
N PRO A 577 -42.38 -25.08 11.95
CA PRO A 577 -41.62 -24.24 11.03
C PRO A 577 -40.13 -24.15 11.42
N PRO A 578 -39.23 -23.90 10.45
CA PRO A 578 -37.84 -23.59 10.74
C PRO A 578 -37.75 -22.28 11.52
N THR A 579 -36.88 -22.29 12.54
CA THR A 579 -36.70 -21.14 13.43
C THR A 579 -35.63 -20.18 12.93
N ASP A 580 -34.66 -20.65 12.17
CA ASP A 580 -33.49 -19.87 11.79
C ASP A 580 -33.29 -19.81 10.27
N PHE A 581 -33.13 -18.57 9.78
CA PHE A 581 -32.77 -18.26 8.40
C PHE A 581 -31.38 -17.63 8.36
N LEU A 582 -30.45 -18.29 7.68
CA LEU A 582 -29.10 -17.80 7.45
C LEU A 582 -29.00 -17.22 6.03
N ILE A 583 -28.70 -15.93 5.94
CA ILE A 583 -28.65 -15.19 4.68
C ILE A 583 -27.22 -14.69 4.50
N PRO A 584 -26.31 -15.51 3.94
CA PRO A 584 -25.03 -15.02 3.48
C PRO A 584 -25.23 -14.09 2.29
N ILE A 585 -24.68 -12.90 2.42
CA ILE A 585 -24.76 -11.86 1.39
C ILE A 585 -23.45 -11.83 0.62
N SER A 586 -23.56 -11.63 -0.67
CA SER A 586 -22.44 -11.42 -1.56
C SER A 586 -22.89 -10.60 -2.75
N SER A 587 -21.98 -9.80 -3.31
CA SER A 587 -22.21 -8.99 -4.52
C SER A 587 -23.40 -8.01 -4.42
N VAL A 588 -23.75 -7.56 -3.21
CA VAL A 588 -24.86 -6.62 -3.00
C VAL A 588 -24.58 -5.24 -3.60
N ASP A 589 -23.29 -4.93 -3.83
CA ASP A 589 -22.80 -3.72 -4.51
C ASP A 589 -23.23 -3.61 -5.98
N HIS A 590 -23.63 -4.72 -6.60
CA HIS A 590 -24.19 -4.73 -7.95
C HIS A 590 -25.67 -4.36 -8.00
N LEU A 591 -26.37 -4.32 -6.86
CA LEU A 591 -27.79 -3.97 -6.80
C LEU A 591 -27.98 -2.46 -6.87
N ARG A 592 -29.12 -2.05 -7.43
CA ARG A 592 -29.57 -0.65 -7.27
C ARG A 592 -30.00 -0.46 -5.83
N GLU A 593 -29.71 0.71 -5.26
CA GLU A 593 -30.13 1.09 -3.90
C GLU A 593 -31.62 0.80 -3.64
N THR A 594 -32.50 1.13 -4.60
CA THR A 594 -33.94 0.86 -4.48
C THR A 594 -34.29 -0.62 -4.37
N THR A 595 -33.54 -1.49 -5.07
CA THR A 595 -33.74 -2.95 -5.01
C THR A 595 -33.23 -3.48 -3.69
N LEU A 596 -32.01 -3.10 -3.30
CA LEU A 596 -31.41 -3.49 -2.02
C LEU A 596 -32.29 -3.11 -0.83
N ARG A 597 -32.85 -1.89 -0.81
CA ARG A 597 -33.80 -1.46 0.22
C ARG A 597 -35.08 -2.32 0.24
N SER A 598 -35.67 -2.59 -0.93
CA SER A 598 -36.86 -3.44 -1.03
C SER A 598 -36.62 -4.85 -0.51
N ASP A 599 -35.45 -5.42 -0.82
CA ASP A 599 -35.11 -6.77 -0.40
C ASP A 599 -34.82 -6.84 1.11
N ILE A 600 -34.17 -5.83 1.69
CA ILE A 600 -33.99 -5.69 3.15
C ILE A 600 -35.34 -5.53 3.87
N ASP A 601 -36.26 -4.73 3.34
CA ASP A 601 -37.60 -4.57 3.91
C ASP A 601 -38.35 -5.93 3.99
N SER A 602 -38.25 -6.76 2.93
CA SER A 602 -38.85 -8.10 2.94
C SER A 602 -38.12 -9.07 3.88
N LEU A 603 -36.79 -8.96 4.04
CA LEU A 603 -36.02 -9.75 5.01
C LEU A 603 -36.35 -9.37 6.46
N SER A 604 -36.48 -8.08 6.75
CA SER A 604 -36.97 -7.58 8.04
C SER A 604 -38.36 -8.14 8.35
N ALA A 605 -39.27 -8.14 7.36
CA ALA A 605 -40.59 -8.74 7.54
C ALA A 605 -40.54 -10.25 7.80
N LEU A 606 -39.62 -10.99 7.17
CA LEU A 606 -39.39 -12.41 7.45
C LEU A 606 -38.92 -12.63 8.90
N ASN A 607 -38.18 -11.68 9.47
CA ASN A 607 -37.72 -11.71 10.85
C ASN A 607 -38.88 -11.71 11.89
N ASP A 608 -40.11 -11.36 11.48
CA ASP A 608 -41.30 -11.46 12.34
C ASP A 608 -41.69 -12.91 12.66
N VAL A 609 -41.32 -13.87 11.80
CA VAL A 609 -41.77 -15.27 11.87
C VAL A 609 -40.64 -16.27 12.08
N ALA A 610 -39.38 -15.85 11.89
CA ALA A 610 -38.17 -16.65 12.10
C ALA A 610 -36.98 -15.73 12.45
N ASP A 611 -35.97 -16.25 13.12
CA ASP A 611 -34.74 -15.51 13.39
C ASP A 611 -33.88 -15.41 12.13
N VAL A 612 -33.73 -14.20 11.59
CA VAL A 612 -32.88 -13.92 10.43
C VAL A 612 -31.47 -13.55 10.89
N THR A 613 -30.49 -14.27 10.37
CA THR A 613 -29.06 -13.98 10.53
C THR A 613 -28.47 -13.57 9.19
N VAL A 614 -28.02 -12.32 9.09
CA VAL A 614 -27.27 -11.84 7.91
C VAL A 614 -25.79 -12.13 8.14
N VAL A 615 -25.16 -12.86 7.21
CA VAL A 615 -23.71 -13.14 7.24
C VAL A 615 -23.05 -12.34 6.12
N ALA A 616 -22.09 -11.50 6.46
CA ALA A 616 -21.46 -10.57 5.53
C ALA A 616 -19.93 -10.65 5.58
N THR A 617 -19.28 -10.40 4.44
CA THR A 617 -17.86 -10.03 4.43
C THR A 617 -17.69 -8.57 4.91
N ARG A 618 -16.44 -8.11 5.09
CA ARG A 618 -16.16 -6.69 5.37
C ARG A 618 -16.73 -5.80 4.26
N ASP A 619 -16.48 -6.14 3.00
CA ASP A 619 -16.87 -5.34 1.86
C ASP A 619 -18.40 -5.23 1.74
N ASP A 620 -19.11 -6.34 1.96
CA ASP A 620 -20.57 -6.32 1.95
C ASP A 620 -21.13 -5.48 3.11
N ALA A 621 -20.53 -5.59 4.30
CA ALA A 621 -20.96 -4.81 5.46
C ALA A 621 -20.69 -3.30 5.29
N GLU A 622 -19.56 -2.94 4.68
CA GLU A 622 -19.24 -1.54 4.33
C GLU A 622 -20.21 -1.01 3.26
N HIS A 623 -20.56 -1.81 2.26
CA HIS A 623 -21.58 -1.44 1.26
C HIS A 623 -22.97 -1.24 1.89
N LEU A 624 -23.39 -2.14 2.78
CA LEU A 624 -24.63 -1.96 3.54
C LEU A 624 -24.58 -0.70 4.42
N GLY A 625 -23.43 -0.44 5.05
CA GLY A 625 -23.20 0.78 5.84
C GLY A 625 -23.42 2.05 5.02
N ALA A 626 -22.79 2.11 3.85
CA ALA A 626 -22.93 3.21 2.89
C ALA A 626 -24.40 3.49 2.52
N VAL A 627 -25.21 2.45 2.33
CA VAL A 627 -26.61 2.61 1.90
C VAL A 627 -27.56 2.90 3.08
N PHE A 628 -27.41 2.20 4.20
CA PHE A 628 -28.43 2.19 5.26
C PHE A 628 -28.10 3.08 6.45
N LEU A 629 -26.83 3.39 6.69
CA LEU A 629 -26.41 4.22 7.83
C LEU A 629 -26.26 5.71 7.44
N ASP A 630 -26.76 6.08 6.25
CA ASP A 630 -26.73 7.43 5.66
C ASP A 630 -25.31 8.02 5.65
N GLU A 631 -24.33 7.14 5.43
CA GLU A 631 -22.94 7.52 5.33
C GLU A 631 -22.70 8.12 3.96
N THR A 632 -22.63 9.45 3.90
CA THR A 632 -22.28 10.17 2.68
C THR A 632 -20.89 9.82 2.16
N ASP A 633 -20.06 9.12 2.94
CA ASP A 633 -18.72 8.70 2.57
C ASP A 633 -18.60 7.16 2.49
N THR A 634 -18.82 6.61 1.31
CA THR A 634 -18.73 5.16 1.04
C THR A 634 -17.30 4.62 1.08
N ARG A 635 -16.29 5.45 1.34
CA ARG A 635 -14.87 5.07 1.42
C ARG A 635 -14.40 4.87 2.87
N ARG A 636 -15.31 5.03 3.83
CA ARG A 636 -15.01 4.98 5.25
C ARG A 636 -14.93 3.54 5.73
N GLN A 637 -13.77 3.16 6.24
CA GLN A 637 -13.58 1.89 6.96
C GLN A 637 -13.89 2.10 8.45
N ARG A 638 -14.57 1.13 9.08
CA ARG A 638 -14.94 1.17 10.51
C ARG A 638 -14.46 -0.10 11.24
N ALA A 639 -14.30 0.02 12.56
CA ALA A 639 -14.22 -1.14 13.44
C ALA A 639 -15.50 -1.99 13.33
N LEU A 640 -15.34 -3.32 13.31
CA LEU A 640 -16.45 -4.25 13.02
C LEU A 640 -17.55 -4.31 14.11
N PRO A 641 -17.23 -4.33 15.42
CA PRO A 641 -18.27 -4.42 16.47
C PRO A 641 -19.35 -3.32 16.39
N PRO A 642 -19.02 -2.02 16.35
CA PRO A 642 -20.06 -0.99 16.23
C PRO A 642 -20.81 -1.07 14.90
N MET A 643 -20.13 -1.43 13.80
CA MET A 643 -20.76 -1.60 12.49
C MET A 643 -21.80 -2.73 12.49
N ALA A 644 -21.45 -3.91 13.00
CA ALA A 644 -22.37 -5.04 13.13
C ALA A 644 -23.59 -4.68 13.99
N ALA A 645 -23.37 -4.01 15.13
CA ALA A 645 -24.45 -3.58 16.02
C ALA A 645 -25.42 -2.58 15.37
N GLU A 646 -24.88 -1.66 14.57
CA GLU A 646 -25.65 -0.63 13.88
C GLU A 646 -26.42 -1.19 12.68
N LEU A 647 -25.78 -2.04 11.88
CA LEU A 647 -26.43 -2.77 10.80
C LEU A 647 -27.57 -3.64 11.33
N ARG A 648 -27.34 -4.45 12.38
CA ARG A 648 -28.39 -5.29 12.97
C ARG A 648 -29.63 -4.50 13.35
N ARG A 649 -29.44 -3.33 13.98
CA ARG A 649 -30.54 -2.43 14.37
C ARG A 649 -31.24 -1.80 13.17
N THR A 650 -30.50 -1.48 12.11
CA THR A 650 -31.03 -0.75 10.96
C THR A 650 -31.73 -1.65 9.96
N LEU A 651 -31.19 -2.86 9.75
CA LEU A 651 -31.80 -3.91 8.93
C LEU A 651 -32.97 -4.60 9.65
N ASP A 652 -33.11 -4.37 10.97
CA ASP A 652 -34.15 -4.95 11.84
C ASP A 652 -34.22 -6.48 11.74
N VAL A 653 -33.05 -7.11 11.91
CA VAL A 653 -32.87 -8.57 11.92
C VAL A 653 -32.39 -9.07 13.28
N SER A 654 -32.59 -10.36 13.56
CA SER A 654 -32.17 -10.97 14.83
C SER A 654 -30.66 -10.92 15.01
N ARG A 655 -29.87 -11.22 13.97
CA ARG A 655 -28.41 -11.30 14.05
C ARG A 655 -27.72 -10.74 12.81
N VAL A 656 -26.55 -10.11 13.00
CA VAL A 656 -25.60 -9.76 11.93
C VAL A 656 -24.24 -10.31 12.30
N ALA A 657 -23.70 -11.18 11.45
CA ALA A 657 -22.34 -11.68 11.55
C ALA A 657 -21.48 -11.07 10.44
N ILE A 658 -20.33 -10.51 10.81
CA ILE A 658 -19.34 -10.00 9.86
C ILE A 658 -18.09 -10.84 10.01
N THR A 659 -17.66 -11.49 8.94
CA THR A 659 -16.47 -12.35 8.91
C THR A 659 -15.41 -11.74 8.00
N THR A 660 -14.15 -11.87 8.41
CA THR A 660 -12.98 -11.41 7.66
C THR A 660 -11.89 -12.47 7.72
N THR A 661 -10.76 -12.21 7.08
CA THR A 661 -9.60 -13.10 7.14
C THR A 661 -8.96 -13.18 8.54
N ARG A 662 -9.30 -12.29 9.48
CA ARG A 662 -8.61 -12.11 10.77
C ARG A 662 -9.51 -12.05 12.00
N GLU A 663 -10.77 -11.74 11.80
CA GLU A 663 -11.73 -11.61 12.88
C GLU A 663 -13.14 -11.87 12.38
N SER A 664 -13.97 -12.39 13.28
CA SER A 664 -15.39 -12.52 13.10
C SER A 664 -16.11 -11.80 14.24
N VAL A 665 -17.18 -11.10 13.91
CA VAL A 665 -18.01 -10.37 14.87
C VAL A 665 -19.45 -10.80 14.71
N LEU A 666 -20.15 -11.01 15.84
CA LEU A 666 -21.59 -11.24 15.87
C LEU A 666 -22.26 -10.16 16.71
N ALA A 667 -23.22 -9.47 16.12
CA ALA A 667 -24.17 -8.63 16.86
C ALA A 667 -25.51 -9.34 16.98
N ALA A 668 -25.94 -9.60 18.22
CA ALA A 668 -27.23 -10.17 18.54
C ALA A 668 -27.71 -9.58 19.88
N GLY A 669 -28.83 -8.85 19.89
CA GLY A 669 -29.52 -8.28 21.08
C GLY A 669 -28.72 -7.34 22.03
N GLY A 670 -27.59 -7.79 22.56
CA GLY A 670 -26.66 -7.10 23.47
C GLY A 670 -25.36 -6.66 22.80
N ASP A 671 -24.27 -6.67 23.58
CA ASP A 671 -22.94 -6.24 23.13
C ASP A 671 -22.37 -7.24 22.10
N PRO A 672 -21.80 -6.77 20.98
CA PRO A 672 -21.25 -7.66 19.97
C PRO A 672 -20.14 -8.56 20.51
N HIS A 673 -20.17 -9.83 20.11
CA HIS A 673 -19.10 -10.80 20.38
C HIS A 673 -18.08 -10.76 19.25
N LYS A 674 -16.79 -10.92 19.59
CA LYS A 674 -15.68 -10.90 18.65
C LYS A 674 -14.74 -12.08 18.89
N ILE A 675 -14.28 -12.69 17.80
CA ILE A 675 -13.34 -13.81 17.81
C ILE A 675 -12.23 -13.54 16.79
N LEU A 676 -10.98 -13.73 17.20
CA LEU A 676 -9.82 -13.57 16.33
C LEU A 676 -9.47 -14.89 15.60
N LEU A 677 -9.00 -14.76 14.37
CA LEU A 677 -8.45 -15.84 13.55
C LEU A 677 -6.91 -15.74 13.47
N PRO A 678 -6.20 -16.88 13.46
CA PRO A 678 -4.75 -16.92 13.24
C PRO A 678 -4.34 -16.42 11.85
N ARG A 679 -3.10 -15.93 11.73
CA ARG A 679 -2.52 -15.61 10.42
C ARG A 679 -2.30 -16.90 9.63
N THR A 680 -2.84 -16.96 8.41
CA THR A 680 -2.57 -18.04 7.47
C THR A 680 -1.61 -17.52 6.40
N ALA A 681 -0.46 -18.19 6.21
CA ALA A 681 0.55 -17.75 5.24
C ALA A 681 0.08 -17.88 3.77
N GLN A 682 -0.87 -18.79 3.50
CA GLN A 682 -1.54 -18.98 2.22
C GLN A 682 -3.03 -19.20 2.50
N PRO A 683 -3.86 -18.14 2.56
CA PRO A 683 -5.29 -18.28 2.76
C PRO A 683 -5.93 -19.14 1.66
N ALA A 684 -6.93 -19.95 2.00
CA ALA A 684 -7.94 -20.34 1.02
C ALA A 684 -8.73 -19.12 0.53
N GLU A 685 -9.48 -19.33 -0.54
CA GLU A 685 -10.12 -18.31 -1.35
C GLU A 685 -11.04 -17.33 -0.59
N GLU A 686 -10.84 -16.02 -0.79
CA GLU A 686 -11.85 -15.00 -0.48
C GLU A 686 -13.13 -15.27 -1.28
N GLY A 687 -14.31 -15.23 -0.64
CA GLY A 687 -15.61 -15.54 -1.26
C GLY A 687 -16.16 -16.95 -0.99
N THR A 688 -15.39 -17.81 -0.31
CA THR A 688 -15.86 -19.15 0.15
C THR A 688 -15.86 -19.25 1.68
N VAL A 689 -15.19 -18.31 2.35
CA VAL A 689 -15.02 -18.30 3.81
C VAL A 689 -16.35 -18.03 4.49
N GLU A 690 -17.17 -17.15 3.94
CA GLU A 690 -18.50 -16.82 4.44
C GLU A 690 -19.48 -18.00 4.34
N ASP A 691 -19.34 -18.87 3.33
CA ASP A 691 -20.19 -20.06 3.19
C ASP A 691 -19.85 -21.10 4.26
N HIS A 692 -18.56 -21.36 4.48
CA HIS A 692 -18.10 -22.24 5.55
C HIS A 692 -18.39 -21.65 6.94
N PHE A 693 -18.26 -20.33 7.11
CA PHE A 693 -18.68 -19.65 8.32
C PHE A 693 -20.18 -19.85 8.56
N THR A 694 -21.00 -19.67 7.52
CA THR A 694 -22.45 -19.86 7.59
C THR A 694 -22.81 -21.29 7.99
N ALA A 695 -22.12 -22.28 7.41
CA ALA A 695 -22.32 -23.69 7.78
C ALA A 695 -21.93 -23.97 9.25
N GLY A 696 -20.82 -23.43 9.73
CA GLY A 696 -20.44 -23.58 11.14
C GLY A 696 -21.41 -22.88 12.10
N PHE A 697 -21.96 -21.72 11.68
CA PHE A 697 -22.99 -21.03 12.46
C PHE A 697 -24.30 -21.83 12.50
N ALA A 698 -24.70 -22.43 11.39
CA ALA A 698 -25.86 -23.32 11.30
C ALA A 698 -25.75 -24.49 12.27
N ILE A 699 -24.60 -25.17 12.29
CA ILE A 699 -24.33 -26.28 13.24
C ILE A 699 -24.46 -25.77 14.68
N GLY A 700 -23.94 -24.58 14.98
CA GLY A 700 -24.06 -23.99 16.30
C GLY A 700 -25.50 -23.74 16.73
N LEU A 701 -26.35 -23.25 15.81
CA LEU A 701 -27.78 -23.05 16.08
C LEU A 701 -28.53 -24.38 16.25
N THR A 702 -28.28 -25.35 15.37
CA THR A 702 -28.89 -26.67 15.42
C THR A 702 -28.56 -27.43 16.71
N GLU A 703 -27.33 -27.32 17.21
CA GLU A 703 -26.94 -27.93 18.49
C GLU A 703 -27.28 -27.05 19.71
N GLU A 704 -28.08 -26.00 19.53
CA GLU A 704 -28.53 -25.07 20.58
C GLU A 704 -27.36 -24.42 21.37
N LEU A 705 -26.23 -24.16 20.71
CA LEU A 705 -25.09 -23.47 21.34
C LEU A 705 -25.42 -22.01 21.64
N THR A 706 -24.71 -21.42 22.60
CA THR A 706 -24.84 -19.98 22.85
C THR A 706 -24.35 -19.17 21.64
N GLU A 707 -24.85 -17.96 21.44
CA GLU A 707 -24.45 -17.09 20.32
C GLU A 707 -22.93 -16.90 20.22
N LYS A 708 -22.27 -16.80 21.38
CA LYS A 708 -20.81 -16.73 21.48
C LYS A 708 -20.13 -18.03 21.02
N SER A 709 -20.66 -19.18 21.39
CA SER A 709 -20.16 -20.49 20.95
C SER A 709 -20.46 -20.77 19.47
N SER A 710 -21.63 -20.36 18.96
CA SER A 710 -21.96 -20.46 17.53
C SER A 710 -21.03 -19.60 16.67
N LEU A 711 -20.70 -18.37 17.12
CA LEU A 711 -19.67 -17.55 16.48
C LEU A 711 -18.31 -18.23 16.50
N ALA A 712 -17.94 -18.87 17.61
CA ALA A 712 -16.68 -19.60 17.77
C ALA A 712 -16.59 -20.79 16.82
N LEU A 713 -17.65 -21.58 16.73
CA LEU A 713 -17.74 -22.72 15.81
C LEU A 713 -17.67 -22.28 14.35
N ALA A 714 -18.45 -21.26 13.98
CA ALA A 714 -18.44 -20.65 12.66
C ALA A 714 -17.04 -20.17 12.25
N THR A 715 -16.37 -19.48 13.17
CA THR A 715 -15.01 -18.96 12.96
C THR A 715 -13.99 -20.09 12.87
N ALA A 716 -14.11 -21.13 13.69
CA ALA A 716 -13.21 -22.28 13.64
C ALA A 716 -13.36 -23.07 12.33
N LEU A 717 -14.58 -23.29 11.85
CA LEU A 717 -14.83 -24.01 10.61
C LEU A 717 -14.29 -23.25 9.40
N SER A 718 -14.59 -21.95 9.30
CA SER A 718 -14.07 -21.12 8.21
C SER A 718 -12.54 -20.98 8.28
N GLY A 719 -11.97 -20.86 9.48
CA GLY A 719 -10.53 -20.85 9.72
C GLY A 719 -9.84 -22.17 9.33
N TYR A 720 -10.46 -23.31 9.63
CA TYR A 720 -9.97 -24.62 9.21
C TYR A 720 -9.95 -24.74 7.69
N TYR A 721 -11.06 -24.40 7.03
CA TYR A 721 -11.12 -24.42 5.58
C TYR A 721 -10.07 -23.49 4.96
N LYS A 722 -9.90 -22.29 5.52
CA LYS A 722 -8.86 -21.34 5.11
C LYS A 722 -7.45 -21.92 5.18
N GLN A 723 -7.17 -22.75 6.17
CA GLN A 723 -5.86 -23.36 6.39
C GLN A 723 -5.63 -24.64 5.59
N HIS A 724 -6.67 -25.45 5.39
CA HIS A 724 -6.56 -26.81 4.87
C HIS A 724 -7.18 -27.01 3.48
N GLN A 725 -7.98 -26.06 2.99
CA GLN A 725 -8.76 -26.15 1.75
C GLN A 725 -9.65 -27.41 1.70
N SER A 726 -10.12 -27.86 2.87
CA SER A 726 -10.97 -29.03 3.03
C SER A 726 -11.96 -28.80 4.16
N VAL A 727 -13.08 -29.53 4.11
CA VAL A 727 -14.08 -29.52 5.19
C VAL A 727 -13.60 -30.42 6.32
N PRO A 728 -13.63 -29.96 7.59
CA PRO A 728 -13.25 -30.79 8.73
C PRO A 728 -14.35 -31.79 9.08
N ASP A 729 -13.97 -32.96 9.59
CA ASP A 729 -14.89 -33.77 10.41
C ASP A 729 -15.03 -33.20 11.84
N VAL A 730 -15.92 -33.79 12.65
CA VAL A 730 -16.17 -33.32 14.03
C VAL A 730 -14.93 -33.44 14.93
N GLU A 731 -14.09 -34.46 14.73
CA GLU A 731 -12.86 -34.65 15.52
C GLU A 731 -11.80 -33.60 15.13
N GLU A 732 -11.64 -33.35 13.84
CA GLU A 732 -10.76 -32.32 13.28
C GLU A 732 -11.18 -30.92 13.75
N LEU A 733 -12.48 -30.62 13.75
CA LEU A 733 -13.02 -29.34 14.22
C LEU A 733 -12.78 -29.14 15.72
N ARG A 734 -13.00 -30.18 16.55
CA ARG A 734 -12.67 -30.14 17.98
C ARG A 734 -11.17 -29.99 18.23
N SER A 735 -10.35 -30.67 17.43
CA SER A 735 -8.88 -30.55 17.49
C SER A 735 -8.46 -29.11 17.18
N TYR A 736 -9.03 -28.50 16.13
CA TYR A 736 -8.78 -27.11 15.75
C TYR A 736 -9.16 -26.13 16.86
N LEU A 737 -10.36 -26.28 17.43
CA LEU A 737 -10.83 -25.50 18.57
C LEU A 737 -9.93 -25.65 19.82
N SER A 738 -9.33 -26.82 20.02
CA SER A 738 -8.44 -27.06 21.17
C SER A 738 -7.02 -26.52 20.97
N ALA A 739 -6.58 -26.36 19.72
CA ALA A 739 -5.23 -25.94 19.36
C ALA A 739 -5.02 -24.41 19.43
N HIS A 740 -6.00 -23.63 19.92
CA HIS A 740 -5.97 -22.17 19.83
C HIS A 740 -4.90 -21.46 20.67
N ASP A 741 -4.34 -22.12 21.70
CA ASP A 741 -3.19 -21.58 22.44
C ASP A 741 -1.93 -21.44 21.53
N ASP A 742 -1.78 -22.34 20.55
CA ASP A 742 -0.68 -22.31 19.57
C ASP A 742 -0.99 -21.43 18.35
N LEU A 743 -2.28 -21.24 18.02
CA LEU A 743 -2.74 -20.43 16.88
C LEU A 743 -2.69 -18.92 17.14
N THR A 744 -2.83 -18.50 18.40
CA THR A 744 -2.84 -17.07 18.79
C THR A 744 -1.45 -16.51 19.14
N THR A 745 -0.40 -17.34 19.13
CA THR A 745 0.98 -16.96 19.49
C THR A 745 1.89 -16.62 18.30
N LEU A 746 1.40 -16.70 17.06
CA LEU A 746 2.18 -16.45 15.82
C LEU A 746 1.79 -15.16 15.09
#